data_AF-A0A8B8CUN2-F1
#
_entry.id   AF-A0A8B8CUN2-F1
#
_cell.length_a   1.000
_cell.length_b   1.000
_cell.length_c   1.000
_cell.angle_alpha   90.00
_cell.angle_beta   90.00
_cell.angle_gamma   90.00
#
_symmetry.space_group_name_H-M   'P 1'
#
loop_
_entity.id
_entity.type
_entity.pdbx_description
1 polymer ?
#
loop_
_entity_poly.entity_id
_entity_poly.type
_entity_poly.pdbx_seq_one_letter_code
_entity_poly.pdbx_strand_id
1 'polypeptide(L)'
;MDGNYLLFSSLNCLQQCARTNRMKTAFYKADAHVIIGSIRQRSDSKKIKMATLLTLSHMLHEEDYHLLTIDEEFMVYFLDLIKKAIANGSHFVAICSNVPHLTEIREMFDAFSKVYRLQKNQQVIDRMKKEDLALQILHVLRKSDLDEKLFALQMLTSMCTFQMGKTIFQNQYYDDVLHEVAILSKCDDLHVRHQAEIVYEFLKPKGEGNSSSRKGTEMKELYLQALSEGSTLDRTVRVMFVGHKGAGKTTLCRRFLGENITSIRSTEGIDVYIEKFIVNLESRKWTIDVEGDPLENSRSKIAMGVKQFEDLKALESETEGEPECPPLSNTGDENQVIEAGAVADLISENFEEKDKDTTKKYTVLYERRNEASDNESERGNKIENIDMNMKINFEIEANLNLPTETAYVSMWDFAGEDVFYATHHVFLSLDAVYLIVIDLSNSETNNVTEIEKARFWLRSILTYAKVKDKDGSCGFRLPPIIFVVTHKDKIAGQNEEEKREVAHSYLADILNLPELIGIDLSFIRGRFVIDNTYLYYDPELEKLKDCIIESARIQPNWEKDIPLQWLAVEREISIFKSQNVKVLEIEELRKHLETCEVNTSTLQNLTGVLEHFHLKGYIIFFSGSEKLKNYVFIDPQWIVNAFKQLITIPCGKRRFESETIRNQWALVNEEGKLTPDFAKEIFRLNGDEQLIIHEVCVLNSLEELNLIATMTSVWIVPSLLKRQIYTSLVNDYFDGSSPSIEKSCAYCLKFREAFVPDPILDKVVAACLSKWSQVHHFQGKPILYRGLVCLKVTTDCNLMLYCKDNFIQAMLFRNHLTSHKSFGEVGDHVRLFLHDCIDEIFRTCHQESMKPIEYIQCQIMEPEDSMPVLADEIFQHDTGFCCRNRTLTPHPLTHDSLRHWWKRVEKFLPHVQDLEVFSTPPQSPDPDDLSFPSFPFLEEDKTITHGENRFKRVVDSTLTVEVWENLHKCSESVGYLRSPLQISTVFRVGSRSVMSVAHHVLQIIGCPGSSSHFLNKNESKLQDENIYIEFKGTSKEANKLFYVHKILYLNAAKDVCILDLKATNPLSLPPPFTQFCHPTVDSTLTFIGFGHPDHNCKTFEPKVRVLDWKSKRVEKSVEWVRNNCVQLKNIMQFTEKPVEWVDNAYSILQSEGIVGLNCFMQHGASGAPGIAMTTRGLALVVMLQGGLPKFFNDIGYFAEQIPLEQRIEYGITMDIIRQDLLQHAPDLCKDVFGSKLN
;
A
#
# COMPACT_ATOMS: atom_id res chain seq x y z
N MET A 1 -14.19 -54.60 25.77
CA MET A 1 -14.00 -53.13 25.90
C MET A 1 -13.16 -52.57 24.75
N ASP A 2 -12.70 -53.43 23.84
CA ASP A 2 -11.52 -53.21 23.01
C ASP A 2 -11.81 -52.34 21.78
N GLY A 3 -13.06 -52.31 21.31
CA GLY A 3 -13.49 -51.47 20.19
C GLY A 3 -13.26 -49.97 20.45
N ASN A 4 -13.54 -49.48 21.66
CA ASN A 4 -13.32 -48.06 22.01
C ASN A 4 -11.83 -47.71 22.12
N TYR A 5 -10.99 -48.68 22.52
CA TYR A 5 -9.54 -48.49 22.58
C TYR A 5 -8.93 -48.44 21.17
N LEU A 6 -9.34 -49.36 20.29
CA LEU A 6 -9.00 -49.35 18.87
C LEU A 6 -9.45 -48.04 18.19
N LEU A 7 -10.67 -47.57 18.45
CA LEU A 7 -11.16 -46.31 17.88
C LEU A 7 -10.33 -45.10 18.36
N PHE A 8 -10.05 -45.02 19.66
CA PHE A 8 -9.27 -43.93 20.25
C PHE A 8 -7.81 -43.94 19.75
N SER A 9 -7.18 -45.12 19.67
CA SER A 9 -5.84 -45.27 19.10
C SER A 9 -5.79 -44.89 17.61
N SER A 10 -6.80 -45.29 16.84
CA SER A 10 -6.92 -44.92 15.41
C SER A 10 -7.10 -43.41 15.24
N LEU A 11 -7.94 -42.77 16.07
CA LEU A 11 -8.13 -41.32 16.05
C LEU A 11 -6.86 -40.56 16.44
N ASN A 12 -6.11 -41.00 17.45
CA ASN A 12 -4.82 -40.38 17.81
C ASN A 12 -3.80 -40.50 16.66
N CYS A 13 -3.74 -41.67 15.99
CA CYS A 13 -2.91 -41.85 14.81
C CYS A 13 -3.33 -40.91 13.66
N LEU A 14 -4.63 -40.82 13.35
CA LEU A 14 -5.17 -39.88 12.36
C LEU A 14 -4.88 -38.42 12.72
N GLN A 15 -5.01 -38.03 14.00
CA GLN A 15 -4.66 -36.70 14.50
C GLN A 15 -3.18 -36.39 14.24
N GLN A 16 -2.27 -37.29 14.63
CA GLN A 16 -0.83 -37.12 14.40
C GLN A 16 -0.50 -37.00 12.92
N CYS A 17 -1.09 -37.83 12.06
CA CYS A 17 -0.94 -37.72 10.61
C CYS A 17 -1.47 -36.37 10.08
N ALA A 18 -2.65 -35.94 10.53
CA ALA A 18 -3.30 -34.69 10.11
C ALA A 18 -2.56 -33.41 10.53
N ARG A 19 -1.63 -33.48 11.49
CA ARG A 19 -0.69 -32.36 11.77
C ARG A 19 0.18 -32.01 10.57
N THR A 20 0.37 -32.94 9.63
CA THR A 20 1.06 -32.67 8.37
C THR A 20 0.07 -32.16 7.31
N ASN A 21 0.32 -30.96 6.75
CA ASN A 21 -0.54 -30.36 5.70
C ASN A 21 -0.75 -31.26 4.48
N ARG A 22 0.18 -32.21 4.23
CA ARG A 22 0.10 -33.18 3.13
C ARG A 22 -0.98 -34.25 3.36
N MET A 23 -1.05 -34.81 4.58
CA MET A 23 -2.08 -35.82 4.94
C MET A 23 -3.43 -35.17 5.21
N LYS A 24 -3.46 -33.94 5.77
CA LYS A 24 -4.69 -33.16 5.97
C LYS A 24 -5.58 -33.15 4.72
N THR A 25 -5.01 -32.69 3.60
CA THR A 25 -5.72 -32.55 2.32
C THR A 25 -6.16 -33.90 1.75
N ALA A 26 -5.39 -34.97 2.00
CA ALA A 26 -5.73 -36.33 1.55
C ALA A 26 -6.89 -36.93 2.36
N PHE A 27 -6.87 -36.84 3.69
CA PHE A 27 -7.99 -37.28 4.53
C PHE A 27 -9.26 -36.47 4.28
N TYR A 28 -9.11 -35.16 4.03
CA TYR A 28 -10.24 -34.30 3.72
C TYR A 28 -10.90 -34.69 2.39
N LYS A 29 -10.11 -34.91 1.32
CA LYS A 29 -10.58 -35.42 0.01
C LYS A 29 -11.16 -36.85 0.04
N ALA A 30 -10.88 -37.62 1.08
CA ALA A 30 -11.41 -38.97 1.28
C ALA A 30 -12.66 -38.99 2.19
N ASP A 31 -13.30 -37.83 2.40
CA ASP A 31 -14.45 -37.62 3.29
C ASP A 31 -14.25 -38.14 4.73
N ALA A 32 -13.00 -38.34 5.15
CA ALA A 32 -12.70 -38.84 6.50
C ALA A 32 -13.16 -37.84 7.58
N HIS A 33 -13.25 -36.56 7.24
CA HIS A 33 -13.84 -35.53 8.10
C HIS A 33 -15.35 -35.77 8.33
N VAL A 34 -16.11 -36.20 7.31
CA VAL A 34 -17.53 -36.61 7.43
C VAL A 34 -17.66 -37.87 8.28
N ILE A 35 -16.77 -38.85 8.09
CA ILE A 35 -16.76 -40.10 8.86
C ILE A 35 -16.45 -39.83 10.34
N ILE A 36 -15.43 -39.03 10.63
CA ILE A 36 -15.04 -38.66 12.01
C ILE A 36 -16.12 -37.79 12.67
N GLY A 37 -16.74 -36.87 11.92
CA GLY A 37 -17.93 -36.12 12.37
C GLY A 37 -19.11 -37.05 12.71
N SER A 38 -19.36 -38.07 11.89
CA SER A 38 -20.39 -39.09 12.14
C SER A 38 -20.08 -39.95 13.37
N ILE A 39 -18.82 -40.33 13.58
CA ILE A 39 -18.36 -41.02 14.80
C ILE A 39 -18.59 -40.13 16.03
N ARG A 40 -18.27 -38.84 15.93
CA ARG A 40 -18.45 -37.86 17.01
C ARG A 40 -19.92 -37.68 17.40
N GLN A 41 -20.83 -37.65 16.42
CA GLN A 41 -22.28 -37.55 16.65
C GLN A 41 -22.88 -38.84 17.25
N ARG A 42 -22.34 -40.02 16.91
CA ARG A 42 -22.89 -41.33 17.33
C ARG A 42 -22.25 -41.93 18.58
N SER A 43 -21.18 -41.33 19.12
CA SER A 43 -20.43 -41.86 20.26
C SER A 43 -20.79 -41.18 21.58
N ASP A 44 -21.30 -41.94 22.55
CA ASP A 44 -21.54 -41.47 23.93
C ASP A 44 -20.24 -41.29 24.74
N SER A 45 -19.11 -41.83 24.29
CA SER A 45 -17.84 -41.75 25.01
C SER A 45 -17.21 -40.36 24.88
N LYS A 46 -17.14 -39.63 26.00
CA LYS A 46 -16.51 -38.29 26.09
C LYS A 46 -15.05 -38.27 25.62
N LYS A 47 -14.29 -39.34 25.86
CA LYS A 47 -12.91 -39.50 25.34
C LYS A 47 -12.86 -39.59 23.82
N ILE A 48 -13.82 -40.26 23.19
CA ILE A 48 -13.90 -40.37 21.73
C ILE A 48 -14.40 -39.05 21.13
N LYS A 49 -15.42 -38.41 21.74
CA LYS A 49 -15.84 -37.05 21.34
C LYS A 49 -14.70 -36.03 21.40
N MET A 50 -13.80 -36.13 22.39
CA MET A 50 -12.56 -35.33 22.46
C MET A 50 -11.58 -35.67 21.34
N ALA A 51 -11.17 -36.94 21.20
CA ALA A 51 -10.21 -37.35 20.17
C ALA A 51 -10.70 -37.00 18.75
N THR A 52 -11.98 -37.22 18.45
CA THR A 52 -12.58 -36.81 17.17
C THR A 52 -12.53 -35.29 16.96
N LEU A 53 -12.81 -34.46 17.97
CA LEU A 53 -12.73 -33.00 17.87
C LEU A 53 -11.29 -32.53 17.58
N LEU A 54 -10.30 -33.06 18.30
CA LEU A 54 -8.89 -32.73 18.10
C LEU A 54 -8.46 -33.12 16.67
N THR A 55 -8.77 -34.35 16.26
CA THR A 55 -8.52 -34.85 14.90
C THR A 55 -9.13 -33.94 13.83
N LEU A 56 -10.43 -33.59 13.97
CA LEU A 56 -11.13 -32.68 13.07
C LEU A 56 -10.50 -31.29 13.03
N SER A 57 -10.06 -30.73 14.16
CA SER A 57 -9.46 -29.40 14.21
C SER A 57 -8.14 -29.29 13.42
N HIS A 58 -7.42 -30.40 13.25
CA HIS A 58 -6.27 -30.47 12.35
C HIS A 58 -6.69 -30.77 10.91
N MET A 59 -7.73 -31.59 10.70
CA MET A 59 -8.18 -32.02 9.37
C MET A 59 -9.01 -31.00 8.57
N LEU A 60 -9.84 -30.18 9.21
CA LEU A 60 -10.83 -29.35 8.52
C LEU A 60 -10.24 -28.11 7.83
N HIS A 61 -10.83 -27.73 6.70
CA HIS A 61 -10.69 -26.40 6.09
C HIS A 61 -11.67 -25.42 6.75
N GLU A 62 -11.47 -24.11 6.57
CA GLU A 62 -12.20 -23.08 7.36
C GLU A 62 -13.71 -23.08 7.09
N GLU A 63 -14.11 -23.43 5.86
CA GLU A 63 -15.50 -23.57 5.43
C GLU A 63 -16.27 -24.64 6.24
N ASP A 64 -15.60 -25.72 6.64
CA ASP A 64 -16.19 -26.82 7.42
C ASP A 64 -15.97 -26.72 8.93
N TYR A 65 -15.46 -25.59 9.44
CA TYR A 65 -15.31 -25.41 10.88
C TYR A 65 -16.63 -25.60 11.63
N HIS A 66 -17.79 -25.45 11.00
CA HIS A 66 -19.10 -25.78 11.58
C HIS A 66 -19.22 -27.22 12.15
N LEU A 67 -18.37 -28.17 11.73
CA LEU A 67 -18.29 -29.53 12.30
C LEU A 67 -17.58 -29.59 13.68
N LEU A 68 -16.92 -28.50 14.09
CA LEU A 68 -16.28 -28.30 15.39
C LEU A 68 -17.24 -27.74 16.46
N THR A 69 -18.56 -27.75 16.24
CA THR A 69 -19.54 -27.32 17.26
C THR A 69 -19.42 -28.14 18.53
N ILE A 70 -19.42 -27.51 19.71
CA ILE A 70 -19.32 -28.17 21.02
C ILE A 70 -20.62 -28.00 21.83
N ASP A 71 -20.84 -28.89 22.79
CA ASP A 71 -21.95 -28.84 23.75
C ASP A 71 -21.43 -28.51 25.17
N GLU A 72 -22.33 -28.11 26.07
CA GLU A 72 -21.99 -27.79 27.46
C GLU A 72 -21.38 -29.00 28.20
N GLU A 73 -21.84 -30.22 27.88
CA GLU A 73 -21.37 -31.44 28.55
C GLU A 73 -19.92 -31.79 28.19
N PHE A 74 -19.51 -31.56 26.95
CA PHE A 74 -18.14 -31.62 26.48
C PHE A 74 -17.27 -30.59 27.21
N MET A 75 -17.76 -29.36 27.38
CA MET A 75 -16.98 -28.32 28.06
C MET A 75 -16.80 -28.59 29.55
N VAL A 76 -17.82 -29.11 30.24
CA VAL A 76 -17.66 -29.58 31.63
C VAL A 76 -16.60 -30.69 31.71
N TYR A 77 -16.53 -31.59 30.73
CA TYR A 77 -15.50 -32.63 30.67
C TYR A 77 -14.09 -32.07 30.36
N PHE A 78 -13.98 -31.09 29.47
CA PHE A 78 -12.74 -30.37 29.16
C PHE A 78 -12.20 -29.62 30.40
N LEU A 79 -13.08 -28.93 31.14
CA LEU A 79 -12.76 -28.24 32.38
C LEU A 79 -12.35 -29.20 33.51
N ASP A 80 -12.97 -30.38 33.62
CA ASP A 80 -12.56 -31.44 34.55
C ASP A 80 -11.19 -32.04 34.19
N LEU A 81 -10.86 -32.16 32.90
CA LEU A 81 -9.52 -32.52 32.41
C LEU A 81 -8.46 -31.47 32.79
N ILE A 82 -8.74 -30.19 32.54
CA ILE A 82 -7.87 -29.07 32.93
C ILE A 82 -7.69 -29.05 34.46
N LYS A 83 -8.77 -29.16 35.23
CA LYS A 83 -8.77 -29.29 36.69
C LYS A 83 -7.86 -30.42 37.18
N LYS A 84 -7.90 -31.58 36.52
CA LYS A 84 -7.03 -32.72 36.84
C LYS A 84 -5.58 -32.50 36.45
N ALA A 85 -5.28 -31.78 35.37
CA ALA A 85 -3.91 -31.40 35.02
C ALA A 85 -3.34 -30.42 36.07
N ILE A 86 -4.09 -29.36 36.39
CA ILE A 86 -3.76 -28.35 37.40
C ILE A 86 -3.56 -28.97 38.78
N ALA A 87 -4.44 -29.89 39.22
CA ALA A 87 -4.34 -30.52 40.53
C ALA A 87 -3.12 -31.43 40.70
N ASN A 88 -2.64 -32.05 39.61
CA ASN A 88 -1.55 -33.03 39.62
C ASN A 88 -0.17 -32.46 39.24
N GLY A 89 -0.02 -31.14 39.16
CA GLY A 89 1.20 -30.48 38.66
C GLY A 89 2.49 -31.01 39.29
N SER A 90 2.55 -31.13 40.62
CA SER A 90 3.71 -31.65 41.36
C SER A 90 4.13 -33.08 41.01
N HIS A 91 3.24 -33.91 40.45
CA HIS A 91 3.58 -35.25 39.98
C HIS A 91 3.88 -35.33 38.49
N PHE A 92 3.39 -34.39 37.68
CA PHE A 92 3.73 -34.32 36.25
C PHE A 92 5.08 -33.66 35.98
N VAL A 93 5.42 -32.62 36.75
CA VAL A 93 6.71 -31.92 36.67
C VAL A 93 7.89 -32.86 36.94
N ALA A 94 7.82 -33.64 38.03
CA ALA A 94 8.93 -34.47 38.49
C ALA A 94 9.29 -35.65 37.56
N ILE A 95 8.53 -35.89 36.48
CA ILE A 95 8.73 -37.01 35.54
C ILE A 95 8.51 -36.56 34.07
N CYS A 96 8.95 -35.37 33.65
CA CYS A 96 8.77 -34.89 32.27
C CYS A 96 10.00 -34.18 31.65
N SER A 97 11.06 -34.94 31.34
CA SER A 97 12.01 -34.55 30.27
C SER A 97 11.72 -35.21 28.91
N ASN A 98 10.70 -36.09 28.82
CA ASN A 98 10.25 -36.71 27.56
C ASN A 98 8.87 -37.43 27.73
N VAL A 99 7.73 -36.72 27.73
CA VAL A 99 6.39 -37.35 27.80
C VAL A 99 5.33 -36.63 26.92
N PRO A 100 4.53 -37.35 26.08
CA PRO A 100 3.57 -36.75 25.13
C PRO A 100 2.37 -35.96 25.71
N HIS A 101 2.06 -36.08 27.01
CA HIS A 101 0.80 -35.54 27.55
C HIS A 101 0.76 -34.00 27.66
N LEU A 102 1.91 -33.33 27.79
CA LEU A 102 1.98 -31.87 27.69
C LEU A 102 1.70 -31.38 26.26
N THR A 103 2.08 -32.17 25.25
CA THR A 103 1.77 -31.91 23.85
C THR A 103 0.26 -32.03 23.59
N GLU A 104 -0.40 -33.04 24.16
CA GLU A 104 -1.86 -33.20 24.08
C GLU A 104 -2.61 -32.00 24.68
N ILE A 105 -2.18 -31.47 25.83
CA ILE A 105 -2.80 -30.27 26.44
C ILE A 105 -2.58 -29.02 25.58
N ARG A 106 -1.37 -28.83 25.02
CA ARG A 106 -1.08 -27.70 24.12
C ARG A 106 -1.89 -27.78 22.83
N GLU A 107 -2.00 -28.97 22.24
CA GLU A 107 -2.85 -29.22 21.06
C GLU A 107 -4.33 -29.07 21.35
N MET A 108 -4.77 -29.42 22.56
CA MET A 108 -6.14 -29.13 23.01
C MET A 108 -6.43 -27.62 22.95
N PHE A 109 -5.49 -26.74 23.33
CA PHE A 109 -5.66 -25.28 23.19
C PHE A 109 -5.59 -24.80 21.73
N ASP A 110 -4.68 -25.33 20.91
CA ASP A 110 -4.63 -25.01 19.47
C ASP A 110 -5.92 -25.45 18.72
N ALA A 111 -6.46 -26.62 19.06
CA ALA A 111 -7.76 -27.08 18.60
C ALA A 111 -8.88 -26.15 19.09
N PHE A 112 -8.84 -25.77 20.36
CA PHE A 112 -9.80 -24.85 20.96
C PHE A 112 -9.83 -23.48 20.28
N SER A 113 -8.68 -22.97 19.81
CA SER A 113 -8.62 -21.70 19.07
C SER A 113 -9.50 -21.70 17.82
N LYS A 114 -9.59 -22.83 17.12
CA LYS A 114 -10.41 -23.01 15.90
C LYS A 114 -11.88 -23.22 16.27
N VAL A 115 -12.13 -23.99 17.33
CA VAL A 115 -13.47 -24.19 17.92
C VAL A 115 -14.08 -22.85 18.37
N TYR A 116 -13.30 -21.94 18.95
CA TYR A 116 -13.75 -20.64 19.46
C TYR A 116 -14.13 -19.64 18.36
N ARG A 117 -13.71 -19.83 17.10
CA ARG A 117 -14.09 -18.95 15.98
C ARG A 117 -15.58 -19.00 15.63
N LEU A 118 -16.31 -20.02 16.11
CA LEU A 118 -17.73 -20.20 15.82
C LEU A 118 -18.60 -19.54 16.89
N GLN A 119 -19.46 -18.61 16.47
CA GLN A 119 -20.37 -17.88 17.36
C GLN A 119 -21.25 -18.80 18.24
N LYS A 120 -21.69 -19.95 17.71
CA LYS A 120 -22.44 -20.96 18.48
C LYS A 120 -21.63 -21.53 19.66
N ASN A 121 -20.32 -21.72 19.48
CA ASN A 121 -19.43 -22.23 20.53
C ASN A 121 -19.11 -21.15 21.57
N GLN A 122 -18.96 -19.89 21.15
CA GLN A 122 -18.80 -18.75 22.06
C GLN A 122 -20.00 -18.65 23.02
N GLN A 123 -21.23 -18.75 22.50
CA GLN A 123 -22.45 -18.73 23.33
C GLN A 123 -22.52 -19.89 24.34
N VAL A 124 -22.03 -21.08 24.00
CA VAL A 124 -21.91 -22.23 24.94
C VAL A 124 -20.87 -21.93 26.02
N ILE A 125 -19.74 -21.34 25.66
CA ILE A 125 -18.66 -20.99 26.59
C ILE A 125 -19.06 -19.87 27.54
N ASP A 126 -19.84 -18.89 27.08
CA ASP A 126 -20.25 -17.75 27.88
C ASP A 126 -21.33 -18.06 28.92
N ARG A 127 -22.11 -19.13 28.73
CA ARG A 127 -23.13 -19.60 29.69
C ARG A 127 -22.57 -20.40 30.87
N MET A 128 -21.29 -20.79 30.83
CA MET A 128 -20.69 -21.64 31.86
C MET A 128 -20.19 -20.87 33.10
N LYS A 129 -20.02 -21.60 34.21
CA LYS A 129 -19.45 -21.08 35.45
C LYS A 129 -17.93 -20.91 35.34
N LYS A 130 -17.49 -19.69 35.10
CA LYS A 130 -16.07 -19.32 34.89
C LYS A 130 -15.27 -19.17 36.20
N GLU A 131 -15.96 -19.02 37.33
CA GLU A 131 -15.40 -18.76 38.68
C GLU A 131 -14.55 -19.92 39.23
N ASP A 132 -15.04 -21.17 39.12
CA ASP A 132 -14.36 -22.36 39.65
C ASP A 132 -12.97 -22.58 39.01
N LEU A 133 -12.78 -22.13 37.77
CA LEU A 133 -11.51 -22.25 37.06
C LEU A 133 -10.49 -21.19 37.54
N ALA A 134 -10.94 -19.95 37.72
CA ALA A 134 -10.08 -18.86 38.22
C ALA A 134 -9.52 -19.17 39.62
N LEU A 135 -10.37 -19.69 40.52
CA LEU A 135 -9.96 -20.15 41.85
C LEU A 135 -8.86 -21.23 41.83
N GLN A 136 -8.91 -22.15 40.87
CA GLN A 136 -7.93 -23.24 40.77
C GLN A 136 -6.61 -22.79 40.15
N ILE A 137 -6.65 -21.88 39.17
CA ILE A 137 -5.45 -21.24 38.62
C ILE A 137 -4.75 -20.45 39.74
N LEU A 138 -5.51 -19.67 40.53
CA LEU A 138 -5.01 -18.98 41.71
C LEU A 138 -4.34 -19.91 42.72
N HIS A 139 -4.98 -21.05 43.00
CA HIS A 139 -4.42 -22.04 43.92
C HIS A 139 -3.04 -22.56 43.46
N VAL A 140 -2.83 -22.76 42.16
CA VAL A 140 -1.55 -23.24 41.62
C VAL A 140 -0.50 -22.12 41.50
N LEU A 141 -0.86 -20.90 41.08
CA LEU A 141 0.06 -19.75 41.11
C LEU A 141 0.64 -19.50 42.52
N ARG A 142 -0.16 -19.77 43.56
CA ARG A 142 0.19 -19.62 44.99
C ARG A 142 0.97 -20.79 45.60
N LYS A 143 1.23 -21.89 44.88
CA LYS A 143 2.06 -23.01 45.40
C LYS A 143 3.53 -22.63 45.56
N SER A 144 4.35 -23.54 46.10
CA SER A 144 5.81 -23.35 46.22
C SER A 144 6.62 -23.82 45.01
N ASP A 145 6.06 -24.73 44.21
CA ASP A 145 6.72 -25.32 43.04
C ASP A 145 6.80 -24.32 41.86
N LEU A 146 7.94 -24.23 41.19
CA LEU A 146 8.18 -23.25 40.11
C LEU A 146 7.66 -23.72 38.75
N ASP A 147 7.71 -25.02 38.47
CA ASP A 147 7.27 -25.59 37.19
C ASP A 147 5.74 -25.67 37.14
N GLU A 148 5.08 -25.95 38.28
CA GLU A 148 3.63 -25.81 38.41
C GLU A 148 3.16 -24.38 38.07
N LYS A 149 3.91 -23.36 38.50
CA LYS A 149 3.63 -21.95 38.18
C LYS A 149 3.87 -21.66 36.71
N LEU A 150 4.98 -22.14 36.15
CA LEU A 150 5.29 -21.97 34.72
C LEU A 150 4.18 -22.56 33.85
N PHE A 151 3.68 -23.76 34.20
CA PHE A 151 2.54 -24.38 33.53
C PHE A 151 1.27 -23.54 33.63
N ALA A 152 0.91 -23.06 34.83
CA ALA A 152 -0.26 -22.19 35.02
C ALA A 152 -0.16 -20.88 34.23
N LEU A 153 1.04 -20.29 34.13
CA LEU A 153 1.31 -19.09 33.33
C LEU A 153 1.19 -19.36 31.82
N GLN A 154 1.76 -20.47 31.32
CA GLN A 154 1.61 -20.87 29.91
C GLN A 154 0.14 -21.13 29.52
N MET A 155 -0.62 -21.74 30.44
CA MET A 155 -2.07 -21.88 30.32
C MET A 155 -2.78 -20.51 30.23
N LEU A 156 -2.45 -19.57 31.13
CA LEU A 156 -3.01 -18.22 31.11
C LEU A 156 -2.70 -17.47 29.81
N THR A 157 -1.47 -17.55 29.30
CA THR A 157 -1.09 -16.97 28.00
C THR A 157 -1.98 -17.50 26.87
N SER A 158 -2.16 -18.82 26.81
CA SER A 158 -2.99 -19.49 25.81
C SER A 158 -4.46 -19.05 25.91
N MET A 159 -5.01 -18.96 27.13
CA MET A 159 -6.39 -18.50 27.35
C MET A 159 -6.60 -17.03 26.97
N CYS A 160 -5.65 -16.15 27.29
CA CYS A 160 -5.75 -14.71 26.99
C CYS A 160 -5.59 -14.40 25.50
N THR A 161 -4.76 -15.15 24.78
CA THR A 161 -4.52 -14.96 23.34
C THR A 161 -5.80 -15.11 22.51
N PHE A 162 -6.75 -15.95 22.96
CA PHE A 162 -8.03 -16.20 22.28
C PHE A 162 -9.24 -15.48 22.92
N GLN A 163 -9.02 -14.35 23.60
CA GLN A 163 -10.01 -13.55 24.33
C GLN A 163 -10.77 -14.25 25.49
N MET A 164 -10.79 -15.58 25.55
CA MET A 164 -11.46 -16.34 26.62
C MET A 164 -10.93 -15.99 28.01
N GLY A 165 -9.63 -15.69 28.15
CA GLY A 165 -9.05 -15.17 29.39
C GLY A 165 -9.68 -13.82 29.80
N LYS A 166 -9.99 -12.94 28.86
CA LYS A 166 -10.64 -11.65 29.16
C LYS A 166 -12.04 -11.87 29.75
N THR A 167 -12.83 -12.78 29.18
CA THR A 167 -14.19 -13.09 29.67
C THR A 167 -14.22 -14.03 30.88
N ILE A 168 -13.18 -14.83 31.13
CA ILE A 168 -13.06 -15.70 32.32
C ILE A 168 -12.54 -14.92 33.52
N PHE A 169 -11.54 -14.07 33.32
CA PHE A 169 -10.92 -13.32 34.42
C PHE A 169 -11.63 -12.00 34.72
N GLN A 170 -12.56 -11.51 33.89
CA GLN A 170 -13.55 -10.47 34.28
C GLN A 170 -14.60 -11.00 35.29
N ASN A 171 -14.13 -11.57 36.39
CA ASN A 171 -14.92 -12.03 37.53
C ASN A 171 -14.31 -11.46 38.83
N GLN A 172 -14.90 -11.78 39.98
CA GLN A 172 -14.45 -11.27 41.29
C GLN A 172 -13.02 -11.68 41.72
N TYR A 173 -12.36 -12.56 40.96
CA TYR A 173 -11.00 -13.03 41.20
C TYR A 173 -9.96 -12.43 40.23
N TYR A 174 -10.34 -11.44 39.41
CA TYR A 174 -9.45 -10.75 38.46
C TYR A 174 -8.19 -10.21 39.12
N ASP A 175 -8.38 -9.37 40.14
CA ASP A 175 -7.30 -8.63 40.80
C ASP A 175 -6.39 -9.57 41.58
N ASP A 176 -6.94 -10.64 42.15
CA ASP A 176 -6.19 -11.75 42.74
C ASP A 176 -5.24 -12.40 41.73
N VAL A 177 -5.74 -12.79 40.53
CA VAL A 177 -4.91 -13.43 39.49
C VAL A 177 -3.83 -12.46 39.00
N LEU A 178 -4.22 -11.21 38.71
CA LEU A 178 -3.31 -10.19 38.22
C LEU A 178 -2.19 -9.87 39.24
N HIS A 179 -2.54 -9.83 40.53
CA HIS A 179 -1.59 -9.61 41.62
C HIS A 179 -0.58 -10.76 41.77
N GLU A 180 -1.01 -12.02 41.73
CA GLU A 180 -0.08 -13.16 41.77
C GLU A 180 0.85 -13.17 40.55
N VAL A 181 0.33 -12.91 39.35
CA VAL A 181 1.16 -12.82 38.13
C VAL A 181 2.17 -11.67 38.24
N ALA A 182 1.80 -10.52 38.83
CA ALA A 182 2.71 -9.39 39.08
C ALA A 182 3.82 -9.67 40.10
N ILE A 183 3.61 -10.62 41.02
CA ILE A 183 4.65 -11.15 41.91
C ILE A 183 5.59 -12.05 41.13
N LEU A 184 5.05 -12.96 40.30
CA LEU A 184 5.85 -13.91 39.52
C LEU A 184 6.66 -13.23 38.42
N SER A 185 6.21 -12.09 37.87
CA SER A 185 6.99 -11.28 36.93
C SER A 185 8.21 -10.59 37.57
N LYS A 186 8.44 -10.79 38.87
CA LYS A 186 9.62 -10.32 39.62
C LYS A 186 10.40 -11.49 40.25
N CYS A 187 10.11 -12.73 39.83
CA CYS A 187 10.83 -13.91 40.30
C CYS A 187 12.27 -13.96 39.75
N ASP A 188 13.19 -14.57 40.50
CA ASP A 188 14.57 -14.76 40.08
C ASP A 188 14.68 -15.73 38.88
N ASP A 189 13.80 -16.73 38.79
CA ASP A 189 13.77 -17.67 37.68
C ASP A 189 13.38 -16.98 36.36
N LEU A 190 14.24 -17.14 35.35
CA LEU A 190 14.12 -16.47 34.05
C LEU A 190 12.89 -16.93 33.25
N HIS A 191 12.50 -18.19 33.34
CA HIS A 191 11.38 -18.74 32.56
C HIS A 191 10.04 -18.36 33.19
N VAL A 192 9.93 -18.51 34.52
CA VAL A 192 8.74 -18.09 35.27
C VAL A 192 8.53 -16.58 35.14
N ARG A 193 9.59 -15.78 35.28
CA ARG A 193 9.51 -14.31 35.11
C ARG A 193 9.10 -13.93 33.70
N HIS A 194 9.74 -14.46 32.66
CA HIS A 194 9.41 -14.09 31.28
C HIS A 194 7.99 -14.50 30.90
N GLN A 195 7.54 -15.69 31.31
CA GLN A 195 6.16 -16.11 31.07
C GLN A 195 5.17 -15.26 31.89
N ALA A 196 5.51 -14.89 33.12
CA ALA A 196 4.69 -14.01 33.94
C ALA A 196 4.61 -12.59 33.39
N GLU A 197 5.70 -12.03 32.84
CA GLU A 197 5.69 -10.75 32.11
C GLU A 197 4.73 -10.79 30.91
N ILE A 198 4.76 -11.87 30.12
CA ILE A 198 3.83 -12.09 28.99
C ILE A 198 2.38 -12.17 29.48
N VAL A 199 2.09 -13.00 30.49
CA VAL A 199 0.74 -13.11 31.07
C VAL A 199 0.29 -11.79 31.69
N TYR A 200 1.19 -11.06 32.34
CA TYR A 200 0.90 -9.76 32.93
C TYR A 200 0.52 -8.75 31.86
N GLU A 201 1.22 -8.64 30.75
CA GLU A 201 0.82 -7.72 29.66
C GLU A 201 -0.46 -8.16 28.92
N PHE A 202 -0.82 -9.46 28.97
CA PHE A 202 -2.13 -9.95 28.51
C PHE A 202 -3.28 -9.66 29.48
N LEU A 203 -3.06 -9.79 30.79
CA LEU A 203 -4.08 -9.65 31.84
C LEU A 203 -4.19 -8.23 32.39
N LYS A 204 -3.13 -7.43 32.34
CA LYS A 204 -3.12 -6.04 32.79
C LYS A 204 -4.23 -5.32 32.03
N PRO A 205 -5.20 -4.70 32.73
CA PRO A 205 -6.18 -3.88 32.06
C PRO A 205 -5.38 -2.79 31.35
N LYS A 206 -5.45 -2.72 30.01
CA LYS A 206 -4.60 -1.82 29.21
C LYS A 206 -4.85 -0.36 29.61
N GLY A 207 -4.08 0.09 30.59
CA GLY A 207 -3.89 1.47 30.96
C GLY A 207 -2.78 2.05 30.10
N GLU A 208 -3.14 3.11 29.39
CA GLU A 208 -2.19 4.19 29.04
C GLU A 208 -1.02 3.76 28.12
N GLY A 209 -1.38 3.17 26.98
CA GLY A 209 -0.48 2.99 25.83
C GLY A 209 -1.18 2.80 24.48
N ASN A 210 -2.50 2.96 24.42
CA ASN A 210 -3.31 2.92 23.19
C ASN A 210 -4.67 3.57 23.45
N SER A 211 -4.65 4.87 23.74
CA SER A 211 -5.84 5.70 23.93
C SER A 211 -6.73 5.75 22.68
N SER A 212 -6.16 5.53 21.49
CA SER A 212 -6.83 5.59 20.18
C SER A 212 -7.82 4.44 19.92
N SER A 213 -7.53 3.18 20.30
CA SER A 213 -8.47 2.07 20.01
C SER A 213 -9.62 1.94 21.02
N ARG A 214 -9.38 2.31 22.29
CA ARG A 214 -10.44 2.35 23.32
C ARG A 214 -11.38 3.55 23.09
N LYS A 215 -10.83 4.76 22.85
CA LYS A 215 -11.62 5.86 22.29
C LYS A 215 -12.29 5.46 21.00
N GLY A 216 -11.61 4.78 20.07
CA GLY A 216 -12.21 4.36 18.80
C GLY A 216 -13.45 3.46 18.95
N THR A 217 -13.55 2.67 20.02
CA THR A 217 -14.74 1.86 20.32
C THR A 217 -15.81 2.69 21.05
N GLU A 218 -15.42 3.43 22.09
CA GLU A 218 -16.30 4.28 22.91
C GLU A 218 -16.93 5.43 22.10
N MET A 219 -16.14 6.12 21.28
CA MET A 219 -16.59 7.19 20.36
C MET A 219 -17.47 6.63 19.24
N LYS A 220 -17.29 5.36 18.86
CA LYS A 220 -18.18 4.66 17.92
C LYS A 220 -19.52 4.30 18.58
N GLU A 221 -19.52 3.86 19.83
CA GLU A 221 -20.73 3.64 20.61
C GLU A 221 -21.50 4.96 20.82
N LEU A 222 -20.82 6.04 21.19
CA LEU A 222 -21.41 7.39 21.31
C LEU A 222 -21.93 7.93 19.98
N TYR A 223 -21.26 7.65 18.86
CA TYR A 223 -21.74 7.99 17.51
C TYR A 223 -23.01 7.21 17.14
N LEU A 224 -23.04 5.89 17.37
CA LEU A 224 -24.22 5.06 17.13
C LEU A 224 -25.39 5.46 18.03
N GLN A 225 -25.13 5.84 19.28
CA GLN A 225 -26.14 6.40 20.18
C GLN A 225 -26.70 7.71 19.62
N ALA A 226 -25.84 8.65 19.22
CA ALA A 226 -26.28 9.92 18.65
C ALA A 226 -27.10 9.73 17.34
N LEU A 227 -26.77 8.73 16.52
CA LEU A 227 -27.57 8.38 15.33
C LEU A 227 -28.99 7.90 15.68
N SER A 228 -29.15 7.14 16.78
CA SER A 228 -30.46 6.63 17.21
C SER A 228 -31.45 7.72 17.66
N GLU A 229 -30.94 8.93 17.94
CA GLU A 229 -31.73 10.10 18.31
C GLU A 229 -32.16 10.94 17.09
N GLY A 230 -31.75 10.54 15.89
CA GLY A 230 -32.09 11.18 14.61
C GLY A 230 -30.84 11.46 13.76
N SER A 231 -30.94 11.24 12.44
CA SER A 231 -29.81 11.36 11.52
C SER A 231 -30.23 11.84 10.12
N THR A 232 -29.24 12.22 9.31
CA THR A 232 -29.40 12.59 7.89
C THR A 232 -28.15 12.21 7.08
N LEU A 233 -28.27 12.16 5.76
CA LEU A 233 -27.19 11.76 4.86
C LEU A 233 -26.18 12.89 4.60
N ASP A 234 -24.89 12.59 4.77
CA ASP A 234 -23.78 13.50 4.45
C ASP A 234 -23.63 13.70 2.93
N ARG A 235 -24.25 14.76 2.41
CA ARG A 235 -24.14 15.16 1.00
C ARG A 235 -23.20 16.37 0.83
N THR A 236 -22.13 16.44 1.62
CA THR A 236 -21.11 17.50 1.55
C THR A 236 -19.90 17.05 0.70
N VAL A 237 -19.44 17.91 -0.21
CA VAL A 237 -18.23 17.68 -1.03
C VAL A 237 -17.28 18.87 -1.01
N ARG A 238 -15.98 18.58 -0.89
CA ARG A 238 -14.90 19.56 -1.02
C ARG A 238 -14.24 19.46 -2.40
N VAL A 239 -14.19 20.56 -3.12
CA VAL A 239 -13.61 20.69 -4.47
C VAL A 239 -12.35 21.55 -4.40
N MET A 240 -11.20 20.97 -4.78
CA MET A 240 -9.90 21.65 -4.71
C MET A 240 -9.40 22.02 -6.11
N PHE A 241 -9.28 23.32 -6.38
CA PHE A 241 -8.73 23.86 -7.62
C PHE A 241 -7.23 24.02 -7.45
N VAL A 242 -6.45 23.22 -8.18
CA VAL A 242 -4.99 23.18 -8.11
C VAL A 242 -4.37 23.29 -9.52
N GLY A 243 -3.12 23.71 -9.61
CA GLY A 243 -2.51 24.08 -10.90
C GLY A 243 -1.58 25.28 -10.79
N HIS A 244 -0.69 25.47 -11.76
CA HIS A 244 0.37 26.48 -11.70
C HIS A 244 -0.16 27.94 -11.74
N LYS A 245 0.71 28.92 -11.48
CA LYS A 245 0.37 30.35 -11.57
C LYS A 245 -0.13 30.69 -12.98
N GLY A 246 -1.20 31.47 -13.07
CA GLY A 246 -1.82 31.86 -14.34
C GLY A 246 -2.76 30.81 -14.96
N ALA A 247 -2.78 29.57 -14.48
CA ALA A 247 -3.49 28.45 -15.12
C ALA A 247 -5.05 28.54 -15.15
N GLY A 248 -5.65 29.67 -14.78
CA GLY A 248 -7.10 29.88 -14.90
C GLY A 248 -7.98 29.37 -13.74
N LYS A 249 -7.39 29.09 -12.56
CA LYS A 249 -8.12 28.62 -11.37
C LYS A 249 -9.10 29.65 -10.82
N THR A 250 -8.60 30.82 -10.40
CA THR A 250 -9.39 31.94 -9.89
C THR A 250 -10.47 32.40 -10.87
N THR A 251 -10.15 32.42 -12.18
CA THR A 251 -11.12 32.73 -13.24
C THR A 251 -12.23 31.69 -13.31
N LEU A 252 -11.90 30.39 -13.17
CA LEU A 252 -12.86 29.29 -13.15
C LEU A 252 -13.73 29.34 -11.90
N CYS A 253 -13.16 29.59 -10.71
CA CYS A 253 -13.93 29.75 -9.46
C CYS A 253 -14.94 30.90 -9.55
N ARG A 254 -14.54 32.06 -10.09
CA ARG A 254 -15.47 33.17 -10.36
C ARG A 254 -16.54 32.83 -11.38
N ARG A 255 -16.19 32.03 -12.39
CA ARG A 255 -17.11 31.45 -13.39
C ARG A 255 -18.19 30.58 -12.74
N PHE A 256 -17.81 29.73 -11.77
CA PHE A 256 -18.77 28.96 -10.97
C PHE A 256 -19.71 29.90 -10.17
N LEU A 257 -19.16 30.98 -9.57
CA LEU A 257 -19.90 32.00 -8.84
C LEU A 257 -20.72 32.97 -9.73
N GLY A 258 -20.68 32.85 -11.05
CA GLY A 258 -21.35 33.78 -11.98
C GLY A 258 -20.79 35.22 -11.94
N GLU A 259 -19.58 35.42 -11.39
CA GLU A 259 -18.94 36.72 -11.25
C GLU A 259 -18.26 37.20 -12.55
N ASN A 260 -18.13 38.51 -12.71
CA ASN A 260 -17.43 39.09 -13.86
C ASN A 260 -15.89 39.01 -13.72
N ILE A 261 -15.24 38.68 -14.83
CA ILE A 261 -13.81 38.34 -14.94
C ILE A 261 -12.93 39.58 -15.23
N THR A 262 -13.51 40.74 -15.50
CA THR A 262 -12.82 41.97 -15.97
C THR A 262 -11.71 42.53 -15.07
N SER A 263 -11.62 42.13 -13.79
CA SER A 263 -10.49 42.49 -12.91
C SER A 263 -10.24 41.39 -11.88
N ILE A 264 -9.16 40.64 -12.07
CA ILE A 264 -8.76 39.52 -11.21
C ILE A 264 -7.35 39.77 -10.67
N ARG A 265 -7.24 39.74 -9.34
CA ARG A 265 -5.96 39.65 -8.63
C ARG A 265 -5.47 38.20 -8.66
N SER A 266 -4.15 37.98 -8.62
CA SER A 266 -3.60 36.63 -8.37
C SER A 266 -4.11 36.14 -7.02
N THR A 267 -4.54 34.87 -6.93
CA THR A 267 -4.80 34.23 -5.64
C THR A 267 -3.47 34.16 -4.88
N GLU A 268 -3.48 34.61 -3.63
CA GLU A 268 -2.30 34.65 -2.76
C GLU A 268 -2.60 33.84 -1.49
N GLY A 269 -2.04 32.63 -1.37
CA GLY A 269 -2.41 31.67 -0.33
C GLY A 269 -3.49 30.71 -0.82
N ILE A 270 -4.63 30.65 -0.16
CA ILE A 270 -5.80 29.85 -0.57
C ILE A 270 -7.06 30.69 -0.33
N ASP A 271 -7.92 30.81 -1.34
CA ASP A 271 -9.26 31.40 -1.18
C ASP A 271 -10.28 30.26 -0.95
N VAL A 272 -11.02 30.30 0.16
CA VAL A 272 -11.86 29.21 0.68
C VAL A 272 -13.33 29.63 0.68
N TYR A 273 -14.17 28.84 0.01
CA TYR A 273 -15.61 29.04 -0.12
C TYR A 273 -16.34 27.84 0.49
N ILE A 274 -16.65 27.92 1.79
CA ILE A 274 -17.36 26.85 2.51
C ILE A 274 -18.83 26.84 2.07
N GLU A 275 -19.30 25.69 1.59
CA GLU A 275 -20.71 25.37 1.27
C GLU A 275 -21.46 26.43 0.43
N LYS A 276 -20.73 27.12 -0.44
CA LYS A 276 -21.23 28.27 -1.21
C LYS A 276 -22.25 27.90 -2.29
N PHE A 277 -22.35 26.61 -2.65
CA PHE A 277 -23.33 26.11 -3.60
C PHE A 277 -24.17 25.01 -2.98
N ILE A 278 -25.48 25.13 -3.17
CA ILE A 278 -26.47 24.10 -2.90
C ILE A 278 -26.85 23.50 -4.26
N VAL A 279 -26.81 22.18 -4.38
CA VAL A 279 -27.11 21.44 -5.60
C VAL A 279 -28.31 20.55 -5.36
N ASN A 280 -29.41 20.76 -6.09
CA ASN A 280 -30.53 19.82 -6.07
C ASN A 280 -30.14 18.59 -6.91
N LEU A 281 -30.17 17.40 -6.30
CA LEU A 281 -29.65 16.17 -6.92
C LEU A 281 -30.58 15.60 -8.00
N GLU A 282 -31.90 15.79 -7.87
CA GLU A 282 -32.91 15.36 -8.85
C GLU A 282 -32.80 16.16 -10.16
N SER A 283 -32.81 17.50 -10.07
CA SER A 283 -32.76 18.43 -11.21
C SER A 283 -31.35 18.79 -11.66
N ARG A 284 -30.31 18.34 -10.94
CA ARG A 284 -28.88 18.69 -11.10
C ARG A 284 -28.60 20.19 -11.09
N LYS A 285 -29.52 21.00 -10.58
CA LYS A 285 -29.42 22.46 -10.62
C LYS A 285 -28.54 22.98 -9.49
N TRP A 286 -27.46 23.65 -9.85
CA TRP A 286 -26.61 24.40 -8.92
C TRP A 286 -27.22 25.76 -8.63
N THR A 287 -27.37 26.08 -7.35
CA THR A 287 -27.76 27.40 -6.84
C THR A 287 -26.65 27.93 -5.94
N ILE A 288 -26.24 29.18 -6.18
CA ILE A 288 -25.31 29.90 -5.31
C ILE A 288 -26.10 30.34 -4.07
N ASP A 289 -25.57 30.09 -2.89
CA ASP A 289 -26.04 30.78 -1.69
C ASP A 289 -25.57 32.25 -1.74
N VAL A 290 -26.52 33.11 -2.11
CA VAL A 290 -26.32 34.54 -2.35
C VAL A 290 -26.09 35.30 -1.04
N GLU A 291 -26.70 34.86 0.06
CA GLU A 291 -26.47 35.42 1.38
C GLU A 291 -25.18 34.85 1.97
N GLY A 292 -24.89 33.57 1.69
CA GLY A 292 -23.64 32.94 2.08
C GLY A 292 -23.54 32.70 3.59
N ASP A 293 -24.69 32.56 4.26
CA ASP A 293 -24.76 32.42 5.71
C ASP A 293 -24.65 30.92 6.09
N PRO A 294 -23.54 30.49 6.73
CA PRO A 294 -23.40 29.09 7.16
C PRO A 294 -24.50 28.65 8.13
N LEU A 295 -25.17 29.61 8.79
CA LEU A 295 -26.30 29.36 9.67
C LEU A 295 -27.53 28.83 8.91
N GLU A 296 -27.86 29.40 7.75
CA GLU A 296 -28.99 28.95 6.93
C GLU A 296 -28.72 27.58 6.30
N ASN A 297 -27.49 27.32 5.87
CA ASN A 297 -27.08 25.96 5.45
C ASN A 297 -27.24 24.95 6.60
N SER A 298 -26.78 25.29 7.81
CA SER A 298 -26.93 24.43 8.99
C SER A 298 -28.41 24.13 9.30
N ARG A 299 -29.27 25.16 9.32
CA ARG A 299 -30.72 25.05 9.51
C ARG A 299 -31.39 24.17 8.45
N SER A 300 -30.99 24.36 7.19
CA SER A 300 -31.49 23.60 6.04
C SER A 300 -31.20 22.09 6.18
N LYS A 301 -29.96 21.72 6.55
CA LYS A 301 -29.58 20.32 6.82
C LYS A 301 -30.38 19.71 7.98
N ILE A 302 -30.57 20.48 9.06
CA ILE A 302 -31.36 20.05 10.24
C ILE A 302 -32.82 19.78 9.83
N ALA A 303 -33.46 20.73 9.15
CA ALA A 303 -34.84 20.61 8.69
C ALA A 303 -35.09 19.34 7.85
N MET A 304 -34.16 19.01 6.95
CA MET A 304 -34.22 17.81 6.12
C MET A 304 -34.15 16.52 6.95
N GLY A 305 -33.23 16.42 7.91
CA GLY A 305 -33.10 15.22 8.75
C GLY A 305 -34.24 15.03 9.73
N VAL A 306 -34.83 16.12 10.25
CA VAL A 306 -36.04 16.05 11.09
C VAL A 306 -37.20 15.44 10.29
N LYS A 307 -37.44 15.94 9.07
CA LYS A 307 -38.48 15.42 8.19
C LYS A 307 -38.28 13.94 7.84
N GLN A 308 -37.06 13.53 7.50
CA GLN A 308 -36.74 12.12 7.23
C GLN A 308 -37.03 11.22 8.45
N PHE A 309 -36.74 11.70 9.66
CA PHE A 309 -37.00 10.97 10.90
C PHE A 309 -38.50 10.87 11.25
N GLU A 310 -39.29 11.89 10.92
CA GLU A 310 -40.75 11.87 11.04
C GLU A 310 -41.38 10.89 10.03
N ASP A 311 -40.97 10.95 8.76
CA ASP A 311 -41.43 10.04 7.70
C ASP A 311 -41.14 8.56 8.05
N LEU A 312 -39.95 8.27 8.60
CA LEU A 312 -39.57 6.92 9.06
C LEU A 312 -40.45 6.43 10.23
N LYS A 313 -40.74 7.29 11.22
CA LYS A 313 -41.61 6.94 12.35
C LYS A 313 -43.06 6.72 11.92
N ALA A 314 -43.55 7.47 10.93
CA ALA A 314 -44.86 7.24 10.36
C ALA A 314 -44.96 5.83 9.75
N LEU A 315 -43.96 5.44 8.94
CA LEU A 315 -43.86 4.10 8.34
C LEU A 315 -43.81 2.96 9.38
N GLU A 316 -43.03 3.12 10.47
CA GLU A 316 -43.01 2.13 11.56
C GLU A 316 -44.39 2.01 12.23
N SER A 317 -45.08 3.14 12.47
CA SER A 317 -46.40 3.15 13.11
C SER A 317 -47.52 2.52 12.27
N GLU A 318 -47.37 2.47 10.94
CA GLU A 318 -48.33 1.78 10.05
C GLU A 318 -48.13 0.25 10.06
N THR A 319 -46.97 -0.26 10.50
CA THR A 319 -46.67 -1.70 10.51
C THR A 319 -47.10 -2.47 11.77
N GLU A 320 -47.47 -1.80 12.87
CA GLU A 320 -47.91 -2.48 14.11
C GLU A 320 -49.43 -2.82 14.16
N GLY A 321 -50.15 -2.65 13.04
CA GLY A 321 -51.59 -2.93 12.94
C GLY A 321 -51.95 -4.34 12.45
N GLU A 322 -51.70 -5.40 13.23
CA GLU A 322 -52.27 -6.73 12.93
C GLU A 322 -53.79 -6.77 13.18
N PRO A 323 -54.61 -7.25 12.21
CA PRO A 323 -56.04 -7.47 12.42
C PRO A 323 -56.32 -8.81 13.13
N GLU A 324 -57.19 -8.80 14.15
CA GLU A 324 -57.67 -10.02 14.81
C GLU A 324 -58.31 -10.99 13.81
N CYS A 325 -57.81 -12.23 13.74
CA CYS A 325 -58.40 -13.29 12.91
C CYS A 325 -59.56 -14.01 13.63
N PRO A 326 -60.80 -14.03 13.08
CA PRO A 326 -61.87 -14.91 13.55
C PRO A 326 -61.64 -16.38 13.12
N PRO A 327 -62.27 -17.36 13.77
CA PRO A 327 -61.98 -18.79 13.57
C PRO A 327 -62.55 -19.37 12.26
N LEU A 328 -61.83 -20.34 11.69
CA LEU A 328 -62.20 -21.04 10.45
C LEU A 328 -63.56 -21.76 10.51
N SER A 329 -64.37 -21.62 9.45
CA SER A 329 -65.10 -22.75 8.85
C SER A 329 -65.48 -22.48 7.37
N ASN A 330 -65.45 -23.54 6.57
CA ASN A 330 -65.58 -23.58 5.11
C ASN A 330 -66.95 -23.12 4.55
N THR A 331 -66.98 -22.63 3.28
CA THR A 331 -67.86 -23.13 2.19
C THR A 331 -67.62 -22.41 0.84
N GLY A 332 -67.68 -23.14 -0.29
CA GLY A 332 -67.79 -22.64 -1.68
C GLY A 332 -66.46 -22.16 -2.31
N ASP A 333 -65.92 -22.77 -3.36
CA ASP A 333 -66.38 -22.79 -4.78
C ASP A 333 -66.36 -21.36 -5.39
N GLU A 334 -65.74 -21.07 -6.54
CA GLU A 334 -65.14 -21.91 -7.61
C GLU A 334 -64.27 -21.00 -8.53
N ASN A 335 -63.22 -21.54 -9.20
CA ASN A 335 -62.65 -21.08 -10.50
C ASN A 335 -62.15 -19.60 -10.65
N GLN A 336 -61.18 -19.21 -11.49
CA GLN A 336 -60.25 -19.89 -12.41
C GLN A 336 -58.98 -19.01 -12.67
N VAL A 337 -58.01 -19.57 -13.38
CA VAL A 337 -56.66 -19.02 -13.68
C VAL A 337 -56.65 -18.13 -14.94
N ILE A 338 -55.73 -17.16 -15.05
CA ILE A 338 -54.81 -16.85 -16.21
C ILE A 338 -54.37 -15.36 -16.27
N GLU A 339 -53.19 -15.16 -16.89
CA GLU A 339 -52.27 -14.02 -16.86
C GLU A 339 -52.53 -12.88 -17.88
N ALA A 340 -51.84 -11.75 -17.63
CA ALA A 340 -51.15 -10.86 -18.58
C ALA A 340 -51.86 -10.20 -19.80
N GLY A 341 -52.00 -8.87 -19.71
CA GLY A 341 -51.47 -7.90 -20.71
C GLY A 341 -52.33 -7.45 -21.91
N ALA A 342 -52.58 -6.14 -22.01
CA ALA A 342 -52.76 -5.32 -23.24
C ALA A 342 -53.28 -3.90 -22.88
N VAL A 343 -52.57 -2.80 -23.20
CA VAL A 343 -52.70 -1.93 -24.41
C VAL A 343 -53.83 -0.88 -24.37
N ALA A 344 -53.39 0.38 -24.17
CA ALA A 344 -53.73 1.64 -24.86
C ALA A 344 -55.18 2.20 -25.03
N ASP A 345 -55.16 3.54 -25.13
CA ASP A 345 -56.10 4.48 -25.77
C ASP A 345 -57.44 4.83 -25.10
N LEU A 346 -57.60 6.14 -24.83
CA LEU A 346 -58.69 6.98 -25.37
C LEU A 346 -58.33 8.49 -25.27
N ILE A 347 -57.93 9.09 -26.41
CA ILE A 347 -58.44 10.33 -27.05
C ILE A 347 -58.66 11.57 -26.13
N SER A 348 -57.99 12.74 -26.21
CA SER A 348 -57.49 13.64 -27.29
C SER A 348 -58.47 14.71 -27.85
N GLU A 349 -57.90 15.88 -28.19
CA GLU A 349 -58.45 17.09 -28.87
C GLU A 349 -59.19 18.16 -27.99
N ASN A 350 -59.17 19.49 -28.24
CA ASN A 350 -58.29 20.39 -29.04
C ASN A 350 -58.53 21.91 -28.73
N PHE A 351 -57.66 22.78 -29.28
CA PHE A 351 -57.80 24.23 -29.61
C PHE A 351 -57.57 25.30 -28.50
N GLU A 352 -56.92 26.46 -28.72
CA GLU A 352 -56.39 27.14 -29.94
C GLU A 352 -55.19 28.09 -29.60
N GLU A 353 -54.41 28.55 -30.60
CA GLU A 353 -53.23 29.44 -30.43
C GLU A 353 -53.55 30.96 -30.33
N LYS A 354 -52.73 31.74 -29.58
CA LYS A 354 -52.06 33.00 -30.06
C LYS A 354 -51.21 33.78 -29.03
N ASP A 355 -49.92 33.92 -29.34
CA ASP A 355 -49.15 35.19 -29.50
C ASP A 355 -48.93 36.20 -28.33
N LYS A 356 -47.66 36.62 -28.17
CA LYS A 356 -47.09 37.87 -27.55
C LYS A 356 -46.95 38.09 -26.03
N ASP A 357 -45.67 38.08 -25.61
CA ASP A 357 -44.90 39.17 -24.94
C ASP A 357 -45.30 39.74 -23.54
N THR A 358 -44.27 40.27 -22.85
CA THR A 358 -44.26 41.08 -21.60
C THR A 358 -44.58 40.46 -20.23
N THR A 359 -43.51 40.12 -19.52
CA THR A 359 -43.09 40.75 -18.24
C THR A 359 -44.16 41.35 -17.31
N LYS A 360 -44.43 40.70 -16.15
CA LYS A 360 -44.67 41.32 -14.82
C LYS A 360 -44.77 40.23 -13.72
N LYS A 361 -43.92 40.31 -12.68
CA LYS A 361 -44.25 40.86 -11.34
C LYS A 361 -45.39 40.17 -10.60
N TYR A 362 -45.04 39.46 -9.53
CA TYR A 362 -45.83 39.44 -8.31
C TYR A 362 -45.23 40.40 -7.28
N THR A 363 -46.08 41.24 -6.72
CA THR A 363 -45.90 42.26 -5.67
C THR A 363 -47.35 42.54 -5.23
N VAL A 364 -47.75 42.79 -3.98
CA VAL A 364 -47.19 43.43 -2.78
C VAL A 364 -47.98 42.91 -1.58
N LEU A 365 -47.42 42.90 -0.36
CA LEU A 365 -48.03 43.44 0.88
C LEU A 365 -46.85 43.62 1.86
N TYR A 366 -46.55 44.79 2.45
CA TYR A 366 -47.40 45.94 2.80
C TYR A 366 -46.89 47.31 2.30
N GLU A 367 -47.77 48.32 2.37
CA GLU A 367 -47.52 49.68 1.85
C GLU A 367 -47.02 50.72 2.87
N ARG A 368 -46.14 51.60 2.35
CA ARG A 368 -45.74 52.96 2.76
C ARG A 368 -46.54 53.73 3.84
N ARG A 369 -45.78 54.37 4.75
CA ARG A 369 -45.72 55.82 5.07
C ARG A 369 -44.35 56.10 5.74
N ASN A 370 -43.64 57.22 5.62
CA ASN A 370 -43.77 58.46 4.83
C ASN A 370 -42.35 59.00 4.52
N GLU A 371 -42.23 59.94 3.57
CA GLU A 371 -40.98 60.61 3.19
C GLU A 371 -40.65 61.80 4.12
N ALA A 372 -39.36 62.02 4.44
CA ALA A 372 -38.73 63.36 4.60
C ALA A 372 -37.21 63.30 4.87
N SER A 373 -36.45 64.03 4.04
CA SER A 373 -35.17 64.75 4.31
C SER A 373 -34.05 64.18 5.21
N ASP A 374 -32.87 64.07 4.61
CA ASP A 374 -31.56 64.56 5.10
C ASP A 374 -31.24 64.51 6.60
N ASN A 375 -30.28 63.66 6.98
CA ASN A 375 -28.98 64.11 7.51
C ASN A 375 -27.95 62.97 7.58
N GLU A 376 -26.68 63.34 7.51
CA GLU A 376 -25.55 62.45 7.80
C GLU A 376 -25.39 62.19 9.31
N SER A 377 -24.53 61.23 9.66
CA SER A 377 -24.14 60.75 11.00
C SER A 377 -25.07 59.73 11.71
N GLU A 378 -24.45 58.94 12.59
CA GLU A 378 -25.05 57.85 13.41
C GLU A 378 -25.52 56.57 12.69
N ARG A 379 -24.55 55.74 12.26
CA ARG A 379 -24.70 54.26 12.26
C ARG A 379 -23.86 53.65 13.40
N GLY A 380 -24.31 53.89 14.63
CA GLY A 380 -23.91 53.11 15.80
C GLY A 380 -25.00 52.09 16.16
N ASN A 381 -24.61 50.85 16.43
CA ASN A 381 -25.34 49.83 17.20
C ASN A 381 -26.86 49.70 16.97
N LYS A 382 -27.23 48.96 15.92
CA LYS A 382 -28.41 48.05 15.95
C LYS A 382 -28.10 46.75 15.20
N ILE A 383 -27.32 45.88 15.84
CA ILE A 383 -27.51 44.45 15.67
C ILE A 383 -28.71 44.12 16.57
N GLU A 384 -29.76 43.54 16.02
CA GLU A 384 -30.84 42.99 16.84
C GLU A 384 -30.27 41.81 17.62
N ASN A 385 -30.44 41.80 18.95
CA ASN A 385 -30.01 40.68 19.76
C ASN A 385 -30.76 39.42 19.29
N ILE A 386 -30.06 38.53 18.60
CA ILE A 386 -30.52 37.15 18.41
C ILE A 386 -30.63 36.56 19.82
N ASP A 387 -31.84 36.13 20.19
CA ASP A 387 -32.15 35.70 21.55
C ASP A 387 -31.42 34.38 21.85
N MET A 388 -30.30 34.46 22.57
CA MET A 388 -29.36 33.36 22.81
C MET A 388 -29.90 32.25 23.75
N ASN A 389 -31.20 32.26 24.07
CA ASN A 389 -31.86 31.32 24.98
C ASN A 389 -32.97 30.46 24.33
N MET A 390 -33.06 30.41 22.99
CA MET A 390 -33.92 29.42 22.35
C MET A 390 -33.32 28.01 22.43
N LYS A 391 -34.03 27.10 23.11
CA LYS A 391 -33.87 25.64 22.97
C LYS A 391 -33.77 25.27 21.48
N ILE A 392 -32.97 24.25 21.13
CA ILE A 392 -32.96 23.69 19.78
C ILE A 392 -34.33 23.06 19.51
N ASN A 393 -35.24 23.84 18.92
CA ASN A 393 -36.60 23.40 18.65
C ASN A 393 -36.70 22.97 17.18
N PHE A 394 -36.37 21.70 16.93
CA PHE A 394 -36.36 21.06 15.62
C PHE A 394 -37.66 21.27 14.82
N GLU A 395 -38.81 21.37 15.50
CA GLU A 395 -40.13 21.67 14.92
C GLU A 395 -40.20 23.03 14.19
N ILE A 396 -39.40 24.03 14.58
CA ILE A 396 -39.39 25.36 13.95
C ILE A 396 -38.64 25.29 12.60
N GLU A 397 -37.52 24.58 12.56
CA GLU A 397 -36.69 24.49 11.36
C GLU A 397 -37.33 23.56 10.31
N ALA A 398 -38.12 22.56 10.73
CA ALA A 398 -38.90 21.67 9.86
C ALA A 398 -39.97 22.37 8.97
N ASN A 399 -40.36 23.62 9.28
CA ASN A 399 -41.36 24.38 8.50
C ASN A 399 -40.80 25.01 7.20
N LEU A 400 -39.53 24.80 6.87
CA LEU A 400 -38.91 25.26 5.63
C LEU A 400 -39.27 24.32 4.46
N ASN A 401 -40.00 24.84 3.46
CA ASN A 401 -40.31 24.13 2.21
C ASN A 401 -39.04 23.96 1.35
N LEU A 402 -38.21 22.98 1.69
CA LEU A 402 -36.92 22.68 1.06
C LEU A 402 -37.00 21.46 0.12
N PRO A 403 -36.12 21.38 -0.89
CA PRO A 403 -36.05 20.21 -1.77
C PRO A 403 -35.61 18.94 -1.02
N THR A 404 -36.17 17.80 -1.40
CA THR A 404 -35.94 16.49 -0.78
C THR A 404 -34.51 15.96 -0.91
N GLU A 405 -33.79 16.35 -1.96
CA GLU A 405 -32.40 15.93 -2.18
C GLU A 405 -31.49 17.12 -2.54
N THR A 406 -30.70 17.59 -1.58
CA THR A 406 -29.68 18.63 -1.76
C THR A 406 -28.28 18.12 -1.41
N ALA A 407 -27.27 18.71 -2.03
CA ALA A 407 -25.86 18.54 -1.70
C ALA A 407 -25.17 19.91 -1.56
N TYR A 408 -24.15 19.97 -0.72
CA TYR A 408 -23.42 21.20 -0.39
C TYR A 408 -21.99 21.12 -0.91
N VAL A 409 -21.58 22.10 -1.72
CA VAL A 409 -20.26 22.12 -2.37
C VAL A 409 -19.40 23.25 -1.79
N SER A 410 -18.26 22.85 -1.22
CA SER A 410 -17.21 23.78 -0.79
C SER A 410 -16.10 23.86 -1.86
N MET A 411 -15.65 25.06 -2.23
CA MET A 411 -14.53 25.27 -3.16
C MET A 411 -13.29 25.79 -2.45
N TRP A 412 -12.10 25.31 -2.84
CA TRP A 412 -10.81 25.77 -2.34
C TRP A 412 -9.90 26.13 -3.53
N ASP A 413 -9.62 27.41 -3.75
CA ASP A 413 -8.72 27.91 -4.80
C ASP A 413 -7.30 28.07 -4.25
N PHE A 414 -6.39 27.16 -4.60
CA PHE A 414 -5.01 27.21 -4.15
C PHE A 414 -4.19 28.16 -5.04
N ALA A 415 -3.34 29.00 -4.46
CA ALA A 415 -2.43 29.82 -5.25
C ALA A 415 -1.47 28.95 -6.10
N GLY A 416 -1.15 29.42 -7.30
CA GLY A 416 -0.29 28.66 -8.22
C GLY A 416 1.21 28.90 -8.03
N GLU A 417 1.61 29.72 -7.06
CA GLU A 417 2.99 30.21 -6.89
C GLU A 417 3.75 29.40 -5.83
N ASP A 418 4.97 28.99 -6.15
CA ASP A 418 5.78 28.05 -5.36
C ASP A 418 5.99 28.49 -3.89
N VAL A 419 5.94 29.80 -3.61
CA VAL A 419 6.04 30.36 -2.26
C VAL A 419 4.90 29.90 -1.32
N PHE A 420 3.73 29.58 -1.87
CA PHE A 420 2.58 29.09 -1.10
C PHE A 420 2.58 27.56 -0.94
N TYR A 421 3.41 26.81 -1.69
CA TYR A 421 3.39 25.34 -1.66
C TYR A 421 3.79 24.80 -0.27
N ALA A 422 4.53 25.59 0.51
CA ALA A 422 4.85 25.33 1.90
C ALA A 422 3.64 25.30 2.85
N THR A 423 2.45 25.80 2.48
CA THR A 423 1.22 25.66 3.29
C THR A 423 0.19 24.70 2.70
N HIS A 424 0.25 24.40 1.40
CA HIS A 424 -0.80 23.64 0.72
C HIS A 424 -1.09 22.27 1.35
N HIS A 425 -0.03 21.52 1.68
CA HIS A 425 -0.13 20.16 2.22
C HIS A 425 -0.91 20.07 3.56
N VAL A 426 -1.12 21.19 4.26
CA VAL A 426 -1.92 21.30 5.49
C VAL A 426 -3.42 21.19 5.18
N PHE A 427 -3.83 21.61 3.98
CA PHE A 427 -5.22 21.82 3.60
C PHE A 427 -5.70 20.85 2.51
N LEU A 428 -4.79 20.16 1.82
CA LEU A 428 -5.06 19.03 0.93
C LEU A 428 -5.63 17.84 1.72
N SER A 429 -6.50 17.01 1.11
CA SER A 429 -7.20 15.92 1.79
C SER A 429 -7.56 14.79 0.82
N LEU A 430 -7.56 13.55 1.32
CA LEU A 430 -8.07 12.38 0.59
C LEU A 430 -9.59 12.46 0.36
N ASP A 431 -10.34 13.15 1.22
CA ASP A 431 -11.79 13.35 1.10
C ASP A 431 -12.12 14.63 0.30
N ALA A 432 -11.54 14.76 -0.90
CA ALA A 432 -11.76 15.88 -1.81
C ALA A 432 -11.78 15.45 -3.30
N VAL A 433 -12.50 16.20 -4.12
CA VAL A 433 -12.48 16.11 -5.59
C VAL A 433 -11.49 17.16 -6.11
N TYR A 434 -10.48 16.72 -6.84
CA TYR A 434 -9.40 17.58 -7.34
C TYR A 434 -9.63 18.01 -8.78
N LEU A 435 -9.55 19.32 -9.03
CA LEU A 435 -9.54 19.92 -10.36
C LEU A 435 -8.11 20.36 -10.65
N ILE A 436 -7.39 19.60 -11.48
CA ILE A 436 -6.06 20.00 -11.99
C ILE A 436 -6.31 20.92 -13.19
N VAL A 437 -6.12 22.22 -12.97
CA VAL A 437 -6.38 23.27 -13.95
C VAL A 437 -5.09 23.61 -14.70
N ILE A 438 -5.17 23.61 -16.03
CA ILE A 438 -4.04 23.73 -16.96
C ILE A 438 -4.33 24.86 -17.96
N ASP A 439 -3.30 25.61 -18.37
CA ASP A 439 -3.39 26.62 -19.43
C ASP A 439 -2.58 26.15 -20.65
N LEU A 440 -3.25 26.04 -21.80
CA LEU A 440 -2.66 25.62 -23.08
C LEU A 440 -2.55 26.74 -24.12
N SER A 441 -2.71 28.00 -23.69
CA SER A 441 -2.63 29.19 -24.56
C SER A 441 -1.27 29.39 -25.27
N ASN A 442 -0.21 28.71 -24.82
CA ASN A 442 1.15 28.77 -25.41
C ASN A 442 1.68 27.38 -25.82
N SER A 443 0.78 26.44 -26.16
CA SER A 443 1.12 25.04 -26.48
C SER A 443 2.09 24.86 -27.66
N GLU A 444 2.13 25.79 -28.62
CA GLU A 444 3.04 25.73 -29.78
C GLU A 444 4.54 25.80 -29.42
N THR A 445 4.91 26.26 -28.21
CA THR A 445 6.33 26.46 -27.84
C THR A 445 6.80 25.72 -26.58
N ASN A 446 5.93 25.32 -25.66
CA ASN A 446 6.32 24.92 -24.29
C ASN A 446 5.60 23.69 -23.71
N ASN A 447 5.07 22.77 -24.53
CA ASN A 447 4.32 21.59 -24.06
C ASN A 447 5.00 20.79 -22.92
N VAL A 448 6.32 20.58 -22.99
CA VAL A 448 7.09 19.86 -21.95
C VAL A 448 6.98 20.54 -20.57
N THR A 449 7.02 21.88 -20.54
CA THR A 449 6.95 22.67 -19.31
C THR A 449 5.57 22.59 -18.66
N GLU A 450 4.49 22.63 -19.45
CA GLU A 450 3.14 22.46 -18.92
C GLU A 450 2.89 21.03 -18.43
N ILE A 451 3.41 20.00 -19.13
CA ILE A 451 3.29 18.60 -18.69
C ILE A 451 3.97 18.42 -17.33
N GLU A 452 5.17 18.97 -17.12
CA GLU A 452 5.84 18.91 -15.81
C GLU A 452 5.07 19.67 -14.70
N LYS A 453 4.44 20.81 -15.02
CA LYS A 453 3.56 21.51 -14.08
C LYS A 453 2.34 20.65 -13.68
N ALA A 454 1.68 20.01 -14.64
CA ALA A 454 0.55 19.12 -14.36
C ALA A 454 1.00 17.86 -13.57
N ARG A 455 2.14 17.28 -13.95
CA ARG A 455 2.81 16.14 -13.30
C ARG A 455 3.16 16.45 -11.84
N PHE A 456 3.62 17.65 -11.53
CA PHE A 456 3.87 18.10 -10.14
C PHE A 456 2.60 18.02 -9.27
N TRP A 457 1.47 18.55 -9.76
CA TRP A 457 0.21 18.54 -9.02
C TRP A 457 -0.38 17.14 -8.92
N LEU A 458 -0.33 16.36 -10.01
CA LEU A 458 -0.73 14.96 -10.02
C LEU A 458 0.07 14.16 -8.97
N ARG A 459 1.42 14.21 -9.03
CA ARG A 459 2.29 13.55 -8.04
C ARG A 459 2.00 14.01 -6.61
N SER A 460 1.75 15.30 -6.40
CA SER A 460 1.38 15.84 -5.08
C SER A 460 0.08 15.25 -4.56
N ILE A 461 -0.93 15.06 -5.40
CA ILE A 461 -2.20 14.41 -5.02
C ILE A 461 -2.01 12.90 -4.79
N LEU A 462 -1.20 12.22 -5.62
CA LEU A 462 -0.92 10.79 -5.47
C LEU A 462 -0.27 10.42 -4.11
N THR A 463 0.40 11.37 -3.44
CA THR A 463 0.94 11.15 -2.08
C THR A 463 -0.13 10.82 -1.02
N TYR A 464 -1.40 11.18 -1.26
CA TYR A 464 -2.52 10.92 -0.34
C TYR A 464 -3.17 9.54 -0.55
N ALA A 465 -2.64 8.70 -1.45
CA ALA A 465 -3.14 7.35 -1.69
C ALA A 465 -3.15 6.49 -0.41
N LYS A 466 -4.15 5.62 -0.24
CA LYS A 466 -4.14 4.58 0.80
C LYS A 466 -3.91 3.19 0.20
N VAL A 467 -3.10 2.39 0.87
CA VAL A 467 -2.79 0.98 0.54
C VAL A 467 -3.71 0.05 1.33
N LYS A 468 -3.99 -1.15 0.81
CA LYS A 468 -4.85 -2.14 1.47
C LYS A 468 -4.30 -2.57 2.84
N ASP A 469 -5.12 -2.50 3.87
CA ASP A 469 -4.86 -3.13 5.17
C ASP A 469 -4.85 -4.66 5.06
N LYS A 470 -4.17 -5.31 6.02
CA LYS A 470 -4.05 -6.78 6.11
C LYS A 470 -5.40 -7.50 6.24
N ASP A 471 -6.41 -6.80 6.74
CA ASP A 471 -7.75 -7.31 6.99
C ASP A 471 -8.72 -7.09 5.81
N GLY A 472 -8.24 -6.51 4.69
CA GLY A 472 -9.00 -6.36 3.44
C GLY A 472 -10.15 -5.35 3.46
N SER A 473 -10.37 -4.65 4.57
CA SER A 473 -11.49 -3.72 4.80
C SER A 473 -11.39 -2.40 4.02
N CYS A 474 -10.20 -1.99 3.61
CA CYS A 474 -9.96 -0.80 2.80
C CYS A 474 -9.28 -1.17 1.47
N GLY A 475 -9.88 -0.74 0.35
CA GLY A 475 -9.26 -0.88 -0.97
C GLY A 475 -8.10 0.10 -1.18
N PHE A 476 -7.26 -0.15 -2.19
CA PHE A 476 -6.37 0.92 -2.68
C PHE A 476 -7.25 2.07 -3.18
N ARG A 477 -7.10 3.27 -2.61
CA ARG A 477 -7.99 4.41 -2.87
C ARG A 477 -7.16 5.66 -3.13
N LEU A 478 -7.53 6.34 -4.21
CA LEU A 478 -7.02 7.64 -4.65
C LEU A 478 -8.18 8.65 -4.63
N PRO A 479 -7.93 9.93 -4.33
CA PRO A 479 -8.96 10.96 -4.42
C PRO A 479 -9.35 11.18 -5.90
N PRO A 480 -10.61 11.48 -6.21
CA PRO A 480 -11.05 11.72 -7.59
C PRO A 480 -10.33 12.93 -8.23
N ILE A 481 -9.81 12.78 -9.44
CA ILE A 481 -9.15 13.84 -10.21
C ILE A 481 -9.92 14.12 -11.50
N ILE A 482 -10.11 15.41 -11.79
CA ILE A 482 -10.66 15.94 -13.03
C ILE A 482 -9.62 16.88 -13.63
N PHE A 483 -9.30 16.70 -14.91
CA PHE A 483 -8.44 17.63 -15.64
C PHE A 483 -9.28 18.72 -16.30
N VAL A 484 -8.91 19.98 -16.10
CA VAL A 484 -9.60 21.14 -16.69
C VAL A 484 -8.57 22.00 -17.43
N VAL A 485 -8.55 21.90 -18.75
CA VAL A 485 -7.85 22.85 -19.60
C VAL A 485 -8.66 24.14 -19.64
N THR A 486 -8.02 25.28 -19.43
CA THR A 486 -8.62 26.62 -19.56
C THR A 486 -8.00 27.39 -20.71
N HIS A 487 -8.44 28.64 -20.90
CA HIS A 487 -7.97 29.53 -21.97
C HIS A 487 -8.22 28.99 -23.38
N LYS A 488 -9.31 28.24 -23.57
CA LYS A 488 -9.75 27.71 -24.87
C LYS A 488 -9.90 28.80 -25.94
N ASP A 489 -10.21 30.04 -25.54
CA ASP A 489 -10.19 31.22 -26.41
C ASP A 489 -8.85 31.39 -27.15
N LYS A 490 -7.74 31.03 -26.50
CA LYS A 490 -6.35 31.21 -26.97
C LYS A 490 -5.67 29.94 -27.50
N ILE A 491 -6.28 28.76 -27.37
CA ILE A 491 -5.70 27.51 -27.92
C ILE A 491 -5.65 27.60 -29.44
N ALA A 492 -4.58 27.08 -30.05
CA ALA A 492 -4.43 27.01 -31.50
C ALA A 492 -5.52 26.14 -32.15
N GLY A 493 -6.14 26.64 -33.22
CA GLY A 493 -7.22 25.98 -33.96
C GLY A 493 -8.18 27.00 -34.57
N GLN A 494 -8.70 26.73 -35.76
CA GLN A 494 -9.64 27.59 -36.49
C GLN A 494 -11.09 27.42 -36.02
N ASN A 495 -11.40 26.30 -35.36
CA ASN A 495 -12.72 25.98 -34.82
C ASN A 495 -12.63 25.29 -33.44
N GLU A 496 -13.79 25.16 -32.78
CA GLU A 496 -13.90 24.57 -31.43
C GLU A 496 -13.51 23.10 -31.35
N GLU A 497 -13.55 22.36 -32.46
CA GLU A 497 -13.26 20.93 -32.51
C GLU A 497 -11.76 20.68 -32.57
N GLU A 498 -11.03 21.41 -33.41
CA GLU A 498 -9.56 21.42 -33.47
C GLU A 498 -8.95 21.82 -32.11
N LYS A 499 -9.45 22.89 -31.48
CA LYS A 499 -8.99 23.33 -30.16
C LYS A 499 -9.18 22.25 -29.08
N ARG A 500 -10.29 21.50 -29.15
CA ARG A 500 -10.59 20.39 -28.24
C ARG A 500 -9.70 19.17 -28.53
N GLU A 501 -9.38 18.90 -29.79
CA GLU A 501 -8.46 17.82 -30.17
C GLU A 501 -7.03 18.08 -29.68
N VAL A 502 -6.51 19.31 -29.86
CA VAL A 502 -5.20 19.73 -29.30
C VAL A 502 -5.15 19.54 -27.79
N ALA A 503 -6.18 19.99 -27.07
CA ALA A 503 -6.28 19.83 -25.63
C ALA A 503 -6.38 18.35 -25.20
N HIS A 504 -7.12 17.51 -25.93
CA HIS A 504 -7.21 16.07 -25.62
C HIS A 504 -5.91 15.31 -25.93
N SER A 505 -5.18 15.66 -27.00
CA SER A 505 -3.85 15.09 -27.28
C SER A 505 -2.88 15.37 -26.13
N TYR A 506 -2.83 16.63 -25.69
CA TYR A 506 -1.99 17.03 -24.56
C TYR A 506 -2.39 16.33 -23.25
N LEU A 507 -3.69 16.17 -22.99
CA LEU A 507 -4.16 15.40 -21.83
C LEU A 507 -3.83 13.90 -21.96
N ALA A 508 -3.76 13.34 -23.16
CA ALA A 508 -3.30 11.97 -23.37
C ALA A 508 -1.81 11.80 -23.01
N ASP A 509 -0.97 12.80 -23.32
CA ASP A 509 0.45 12.78 -22.93
C ASP A 509 0.64 12.77 -21.40
N ILE A 510 -0.18 13.52 -20.65
CA ILE A 510 -0.21 13.46 -19.17
C ILE A 510 -0.63 12.07 -18.67
N LEU A 511 -1.52 11.38 -19.38
CA LEU A 511 -1.99 10.05 -18.98
C LEU A 511 -1.00 8.92 -19.32
N ASN A 512 -0.08 9.18 -20.25
CA ASN A 512 1.03 8.31 -20.60
C ASN A 512 2.27 8.48 -19.69
N LEU A 513 2.18 9.32 -18.64
CA LEU A 513 3.27 9.53 -17.70
C LEU A 513 3.67 8.24 -16.98
N PRO A 514 4.98 7.96 -16.79
CA PRO A 514 5.46 6.74 -16.13
C PRO A 514 4.86 6.50 -14.74
N GLU A 515 4.52 7.57 -14.01
CA GLU A 515 3.85 7.52 -12.70
C GLU A 515 2.51 6.79 -12.70
N LEU A 516 1.83 6.72 -13.84
CA LEU A 516 0.48 6.15 -13.98
C LEU A 516 0.50 4.69 -14.50
N ILE A 517 1.67 4.18 -14.88
CA ILE A 517 1.81 2.81 -15.40
C ILE A 517 1.48 1.81 -14.28
N GLY A 518 0.51 0.92 -14.54
CA GLY A 518 0.05 -0.08 -13.59
C GLY A 518 -0.92 0.43 -12.52
N ILE A 519 -1.28 1.72 -12.53
CA ILE A 519 -2.35 2.27 -11.69
C ILE A 519 -3.69 2.17 -12.44
N ASP A 520 -4.74 1.72 -11.76
CA ASP A 520 -6.11 1.83 -12.30
C ASP A 520 -6.49 3.30 -12.43
N LEU A 521 -6.77 3.76 -13.65
CA LEU A 521 -7.11 5.16 -13.94
C LEU A 521 -8.56 5.54 -13.60
N SER A 522 -9.34 4.67 -12.93
CA SER A 522 -10.74 4.92 -12.54
C SER A 522 -10.95 6.14 -11.61
N PHE A 523 -9.89 6.60 -10.94
CA PHE A 523 -9.87 7.85 -10.17
C PHE A 523 -9.82 9.10 -11.06
N ILE A 524 -9.45 9.00 -12.35
CA ILE A 524 -9.45 10.11 -13.30
C ILE A 524 -10.83 10.18 -13.95
N ARG A 525 -11.66 11.10 -13.43
CA ARG A 525 -13.11 11.11 -13.67
C ARG A 525 -13.55 11.91 -14.89
N GLY A 526 -12.78 12.91 -15.30
CA GLY A 526 -13.17 13.82 -16.37
C GLY A 526 -12.03 14.62 -16.98
N ARG A 527 -12.30 15.14 -18.19
CA ARG A 527 -11.40 15.96 -19.01
C ARG A 527 -12.25 17.03 -19.70
N PHE A 528 -12.03 18.29 -19.36
CA PHE A 528 -12.85 19.42 -19.84
C PHE A 528 -11.96 20.53 -20.39
N VAL A 529 -12.44 21.23 -21.43
CA VAL A 529 -11.71 22.29 -22.14
C VAL A 529 -12.56 23.56 -22.12
N ILE A 530 -12.35 24.40 -21.11
CA ILE A 530 -13.22 25.53 -20.77
C ILE A 530 -12.62 26.86 -21.28
N ASP A 531 -13.34 27.56 -22.15
CA ASP A 531 -13.17 29.00 -22.28
C ASP A 531 -13.74 29.63 -21.02
N ASN A 532 -13.00 30.45 -20.26
CA ASN A 532 -13.56 31.14 -19.09
C ASN A 532 -14.20 32.48 -19.44
N THR A 533 -13.92 33.07 -20.61
CA THR A 533 -14.33 34.42 -21.00
C THR A 533 -15.81 34.53 -21.37
N TYR A 534 -16.41 33.43 -21.81
CA TYR A 534 -17.82 33.36 -22.18
C TYR A 534 -18.71 33.48 -20.93
N LEU A 535 -19.66 34.43 -20.92
CA LEU A 535 -20.55 34.71 -19.76
C LEU A 535 -21.97 34.14 -19.93
N TYR A 536 -22.23 33.40 -21.01
CA TYR A 536 -23.51 32.71 -21.24
C TYR A 536 -23.40 31.22 -20.92
N TYR A 537 -24.52 30.49 -21.05
CA TYR A 537 -24.59 29.05 -20.80
C TYR A 537 -23.49 28.28 -21.54
N ASP A 538 -22.62 27.63 -20.77
CA ASP A 538 -21.51 26.81 -21.27
C ASP A 538 -21.82 25.32 -20.99
N PRO A 539 -22.16 24.53 -22.02
CA PRO A 539 -22.48 23.11 -21.85
C PRO A 539 -21.32 22.28 -21.30
N GLU A 540 -20.07 22.76 -21.42
CA GLU A 540 -18.87 22.07 -20.95
C GLU A 540 -18.64 22.33 -19.45
N LEU A 541 -18.99 23.54 -18.97
CA LEU A 541 -19.03 23.87 -17.55
C LEU A 541 -20.12 23.09 -16.79
N GLU A 542 -21.31 22.93 -17.37
CA GLU A 542 -22.37 22.13 -16.74
C GLU A 542 -22.02 20.63 -16.69
N LYS A 543 -21.34 20.09 -17.72
CA LYS A 543 -20.80 18.72 -17.66
C LYS A 543 -19.69 18.56 -16.61
N LEU A 544 -18.87 19.59 -16.38
CA LEU A 544 -17.89 19.60 -15.30
C LEU A 544 -18.59 19.57 -13.93
N LYS A 545 -19.63 20.38 -13.73
CA LYS A 545 -20.47 20.37 -12.51
C LYS A 545 -21.08 19.00 -12.24
N ASP A 546 -21.69 18.37 -13.25
CA ASP A 546 -22.21 17.00 -13.15
C ASP A 546 -21.09 16.01 -12.78
N CYS A 547 -19.94 16.09 -13.44
CA CYS A 547 -18.79 15.24 -13.15
C CYS A 547 -18.26 15.40 -11.71
N ILE A 548 -18.34 16.60 -11.13
CA ILE A 548 -17.98 16.83 -9.72
C ILE A 548 -18.92 16.05 -8.79
N ILE A 549 -20.24 16.09 -9.02
CA ILE A 549 -21.22 15.35 -8.19
C ILE A 549 -21.09 13.84 -8.37
N GLU A 550 -20.91 13.33 -9.59
CA GLU A 550 -20.65 11.90 -9.84
C GLU A 550 -19.26 11.44 -9.36
N SER A 551 -18.36 12.38 -9.03
CA SER A 551 -17.09 12.11 -8.35
C SER A 551 -17.22 12.16 -6.84
N ALA A 552 -18.14 12.97 -6.30
CA ALA A 552 -18.46 13.01 -4.88
C ALA A 552 -19.07 11.69 -4.39
N ARG A 553 -19.97 11.10 -5.19
CA ARG A 553 -20.65 9.81 -4.92
C ARG A 553 -19.74 8.60 -4.67
N ILE A 554 -18.47 8.65 -5.09
CA ILE A 554 -17.49 7.57 -4.86
C ILE A 554 -16.56 7.86 -3.66
N GLN A 555 -16.74 8.99 -2.98
CA GLN A 555 -15.98 9.34 -1.77
C GLN A 555 -16.49 8.59 -0.54
N PRO A 556 -15.62 8.23 0.43
CA PRO A 556 -15.95 7.33 1.53
C PRO A 556 -16.95 7.91 2.55
N ASN A 557 -17.16 9.23 2.57
CA ASN A 557 -18.08 9.90 3.47
C ASN A 557 -19.38 10.38 2.78
N TRP A 558 -19.51 10.22 1.46
CA TRP A 558 -20.74 10.62 0.76
C TRP A 558 -21.90 9.69 1.13
N GLU A 559 -23.05 10.27 1.46
CA GLU A 559 -24.27 9.58 1.93
C GLU A 559 -24.02 8.63 3.12
N LYS A 560 -23.10 9.03 4.00
CA LYS A 560 -22.93 8.44 5.33
C LYS A 560 -23.83 9.15 6.34
N ASP A 561 -24.42 8.43 7.29
CA ASP A 561 -25.28 9.02 8.30
C ASP A 561 -24.51 9.95 9.26
N ILE A 562 -25.04 11.17 9.45
CA ILE A 562 -24.61 12.15 10.44
C ILE A 562 -25.75 12.36 11.46
N PRO A 563 -25.48 12.32 12.78
CA PRO A 563 -26.47 12.66 13.79
C PRO A 563 -26.99 14.10 13.67
N LEU A 564 -28.30 14.31 13.83
CA LEU A 564 -28.90 15.66 13.87
C LEU A 564 -28.26 16.56 14.94
N GLN A 565 -27.86 15.97 16.06
CA GLN A 565 -27.18 16.64 17.17
C GLN A 565 -25.79 17.17 16.79
N TRP A 566 -25.13 16.60 15.77
CA TRP A 566 -23.87 17.14 15.25
C TRP A 566 -24.14 18.40 14.43
N LEU A 567 -25.18 18.41 13.59
CA LEU A 567 -25.60 19.60 12.83
C LEU A 567 -26.04 20.75 13.74
N ALA A 568 -26.60 20.46 14.92
CA ALA A 568 -26.82 21.47 15.94
C ALA A 568 -25.51 22.12 16.43
N VAL A 569 -24.41 21.36 16.58
CA VAL A 569 -23.08 21.95 16.87
C VAL A 569 -22.57 22.76 15.67
N GLU A 570 -22.83 22.33 14.42
CA GLU A 570 -22.49 23.09 13.21
C GLU A 570 -23.18 24.47 13.18
N ARG A 571 -24.47 24.49 13.52
CA ARG A 571 -25.32 25.69 13.67
C ARG A 571 -24.76 26.64 14.72
N GLU A 572 -24.45 26.17 15.92
CA GLU A 572 -23.89 27.03 16.98
C GLU A 572 -22.49 27.56 16.61
N ILE A 573 -21.64 26.74 15.98
CA ILE A 573 -20.36 27.21 15.42
C ILE A 573 -20.61 28.31 14.36
N SER A 574 -21.64 28.17 13.52
CA SER A 574 -22.02 29.21 12.53
C SER A 574 -22.42 30.54 13.19
N ILE A 575 -23.10 30.50 14.33
CA ILE A 575 -23.44 31.70 15.13
C ILE A 575 -22.16 32.38 15.65
N PHE A 576 -21.18 31.63 16.15
CA PHE A 576 -19.89 32.21 16.54
C PHE A 576 -19.12 32.82 15.34
N LYS A 577 -19.18 32.19 14.15
CA LYS A 577 -18.60 32.76 12.92
C LYS A 577 -19.26 34.10 12.55
N SER A 578 -20.59 34.22 12.64
CA SER A 578 -21.30 35.47 12.31
C SER A 578 -21.05 36.59 13.33
N GLN A 579 -20.72 36.23 14.57
CA GLN A 579 -20.19 37.14 15.60
C GLN A 579 -18.71 37.54 15.39
N ASN A 580 -18.10 37.17 14.26
CA ASN A 580 -16.70 37.41 13.90
C ASN A 580 -15.66 36.74 14.82
N VAL A 581 -16.06 35.72 15.58
CA VAL A 581 -15.11 34.90 16.37
C VAL A 581 -14.26 34.04 15.42
N LYS A 582 -12.95 33.93 15.70
CA LYS A 582 -11.99 33.18 14.87
C LYS A 582 -11.49 31.89 15.52
N VAL A 583 -11.35 31.90 16.83
CA VAL A 583 -10.91 30.75 17.65
C VAL A 583 -11.85 30.61 18.84
N LEU A 584 -12.27 29.38 19.14
CA LEU A 584 -13.04 29.03 20.34
C LEU A 584 -12.23 28.10 21.24
N GLU A 585 -12.38 28.24 22.56
CA GLU A 585 -11.98 27.18 23.50
C GLU A 585 -13.09 26.12 23.58
N ILE A 586 -12.72 24.83 23.56
CA ILE A 586 -13.68 23.70 23.59
C ILE A 586 -14.56 23.76 24.84
N GLU A 587 -14.03 24.24 25.95
CA GLU A 587 -14.76 24.33 27.22
C GLU A 587 -15.73 25.52 27.26
N GLU A 588 -15.50 26.58 26.46
CA GLU A 588 -16.48 27.64 26.22
C GLU A 588 -17.60 27.13 25.31
N LEU A 589 -17.24 26.45 24.21
CA LEU A 589 -18.19 25.81 23.31
C LEU A 589 -19.06 24.79 24.06
N ARG A 590 -18.46 23.93 24.91
CA ARG A 590 -19.21 22.95 25.71
C ARG A 590 -20.27 23.61 26.59
N LYS A 591 -19.92 24.66 27.33
CA LYS A 591 -20.87 25.39 28.20
C LYS A 591 -22.00 26.03 27.41
N HIS A 592 -21.70 26.56 26.21
CA HIS A 592 -22.72 27.07 25.29
C HIS A 592 -23.66 25.94 24.83
N LEU A 593 -23.13 24.82 24.35
CA LEU A 593 -23.93 23.67 23.90
C LEU A 593 -24.76 23.03 25.03
N GLU A 594 -24.28 23.04 26.27
CA GLU A 594 -25.05 22.65 27.48
C GLU A 594 -26.28 23.56 27.68
N THR A 595 -26.16 24.87 27.43
CA THR A 595 -27.31 25.80 27.50
C THR A 595 -28.28 25.68 26.32
N CYS A 596 -27.82 25.20 25.16
CA CYS A 596 -28.65 24.94 23.98
C CYS A 596 -29.46 23.62 24.06
N GLU A 597 -29.27 22.83 25.12
CA GLU A 597 -29.84 21.48 25.31
C GLU A 597 -29.36 20.43 24.29
N VAL A 598 -28.11 20.53 23.82
CA VAL A 598 -27.46 19.44 23.06
C VAL A 598 -27.30 18.20 23.95
N ASN A 599 -27.53 17.03 23.37
CA ASN A 599 -27.58 15.79 24.14
C ASN A 599 -26.23 15.43 24.81
N THR A 600 -26.30 14.70 25.93
CA THR A 600 -25.12 14.34 26.72
C THR A 600 -24.13 13.46 25.94
N SER A 601 -24.61 12.60 25.04
CA SER A 601 -23.76 11.73 24.21
C SER A 601 -22.90 12.53 23.22
N THR A 602 -23.45 13.57 22.59
CA THR A 602 -22.69 14.48 21.70
C THR A 602 -21.72 15.36 22.49
N LEU A 603 -22.11 15.85 23.66
CA LEU A 603 -21.22 16.61 24.56
C LEU A 603 -20.01 15.79 25.06
N GLN A 604 -20.22 14.49 25.32
CA GLN A 604 -19.15 13.52 25.63
C GLN A 604 -18.28 13.24 24.40
N ASN A 605 -18.89 13.15 23.21
CA ASN A 605 -18.23 12.88 21.93
C ASN A 605 -17.69 14.16 21.23
N LEU A 606 -17.71 15.33 21.87
CA LEU A 606 -17.49 16.63 21.20
C LEU A 606 -16.16 16.70 20.42
N THR A 607 -15.09 16.06 20.92
CA THR A 607 -13.82 15.95 20.19
C THR A 607 -13.98 15.24 18.83
N GLY A 608 -14.78 14.18 18.76
CA GLY A 608 -15.04 13.42 17.53
C GLY A 608 -15.91 14.18 16.54
N VAL A 609 -16.86 14.99 17.03
CA VAL A 609 -17.64 15.92 16.19
C VAL A 609 -16.72 16.96 15.54
N LEU A 610 -15.80 17.54 16.33
CA LEU A 610 -14.82 18.51 15.84
C LEU A 610 -13.80 17.87 14.88
N GLU A 611 -13.38 16.63 15.12
CA GLU A 611 -12.54 15.86 14.17
C GLU A 611 -13.27 15.60 12.83
N HIS A 612 -14.57 15.32 12.86
CA HIS A 612 -15.39 15.19 11.65
C HIS A 612 -15.49 16.51 10.87
N PHE A 613 -15.79 17.64 11.55
CA PHE A 613 -15.81 18.95 10.90
C PHE A 613 -14.44 19.40 10.38
N HIS A 614 -13.36 19.00 11.05
CA HIS A 614 -12.01 19.22 10.55
C HIS A 614 -11.73 18.42 9.27
N LEU A 615 -12.11 17.14 9.21
CA LEU A 615 -12.01 16.31 8.01
C LEU A 615 -12.78 16.91 6.83
N LYS A 616 -13.96 17.50 7.08
CA LYS A 616 -14.73 18.24 6.07
C LYS A 616 -14.12 19.59 5.69
N GLY A 617 -13.29 20.18 6.55
CA GLY A 617 -12.66 21.48 6.34
C GLY A 617 -13.57 22.64 6.72
N TYR A 618 -14.62 22.36 7.50
CA TYR A 618 -15.52 23.37 8.06
C TYR A 618 -14.84 24.18 9.18
N ILE A 619 -13.87 23.56 9.86
CA ILE A 619 -13.00 24.12 10.90
C ILE A 619 -11.57 23.54 10.76
N ILE A 620 -10.60 24.08 11.50
CA ILE A 620 -9.28 23.46 11.71
C ILE A 620 -9.12 23.13 13.20
N PHE A 621 -8.79 21.87 13.51
CA PHE A 621 -8.70 21.37 14.88
C PHE A 621 -7.51 20.41 15.06
N PHE A 622 -6.72 20.65 16.12
CA PHE A 622 -5.47 19.93 16.40
C PHE A 622 -5.63 18.98 17.59
N SER A 623 -6.49 17.95 17.46
CA SER A 623 -6.88 17.08 18.58
C SER A 623 -5.71 16.33 19.25
N GLY A 624 -4.62 16.08 18.52
CA GLY A 624 -3.40 15.45 19.02
C GLY A 624 -2.38 16.37 19.70
N SER A 625 -2.49 17.69 19.54
CA SER A 625 -1.49 18.65 20.07
C SER A 625 -1.70 18.92 21.56
N GLU A 626 -0.65 18.80 22.38
CA GLU A 626 -0.75 19.18 23.79
C GLU A 626 -1.03 20.68 24.00
N LYS A 627 -0.53 21.52 23.08
CA LYS A 627 -0.67 22.99 23.10
C LYS A 627 -2.02 23.48 22.58
N LEU A 628 -2.66 22.73 21.67
CA LEU A 628 -3.82 23.19 20.90
C LEU A 628 -5.07 22.30 21.01
N LYS A 629 -5.02 21.13 21.64
CA LYS A 629 -6.18 20.23 21.85
C LYS A 629 -7.43 20.88 22.47
N ASN A 630 -7.29 22.02 23.13
CA ASN A 630 -8.39 22.78 23.74
C ASN A 630 -8.95 23.90 22.84
N TYR A 631 -8.35 24.17 21.68
CA TYR A 631 -8.69 25.29 20.80
C TYR A 631 -9.14 24.82 19.42
N VAL A 632 -10.15 25.51 18.88
CA VAL A 632 -10.74 25.24 17.56
C VAL A 632 -10.69 26.51 16.72
N PHE A 633 -10.07 26.45 15.54
CA PHE A 633 -10.11 27.53 14.56
C PHE A 633 -11.37 27.39 13.71
N ILE A 634 -12.37 28.22 13.95
CA ILE A 634 -13.69 28.12 13.29
C ILE A 634 -13.75 28.83 11.94
N ASP A 635 -12.74 29.65 11.62
CA ASP A 635 -12.57 30.33 10.33
C ASP A 635 -11.31 29.81 9.60
N PRO A 636 -11.46 28.79 8.72
CA PRO A 636 -10.35 28.26 7.91
C PRO A 636 -9.68 29.31 7.00
N GLN A 637 -10.44 30.29 6.49
CA GLN A 637 -9.90 31.34 5.62
C GLN A 637 -8.97 32.27 6.40
N TRP A 638 -9.33 32.59 7.65
CA TRP A 638 -8.54 33.43 8.54
C TRP A 638 -7.20 32.77 8.92
N ILE A 639 -7.19 31.49 9.30
CA ILE A 639 -5.93 30.80 9.66
C ILE A 639 -5.01 30.59 8.44
N VAL A 640 -5.57 30.35 7.25
CA VAL A 640 -4.80 30.38 5.98
C VAL A 640 -4.11 31.74 5.77
N ASN A 641 -4.85 32.83 5.97
CA ASN A 641 -4.32 34.19 5.85
C ASN A 641 -3.22 34.49 6.89
N ALA A 642 -3.35 33.95 8.10
CA ALA A 642 -2.32 34.04 9.14
C ALA A 642 -1.03 33.32 8.76
N PHE A 643 -1.14 32.06 8.30
CA PHE A 643 0.01 31.23 7.89
C PHE A 643 0.77 31.85 6.72
N LYS A 644 0.03 32.33 5.72
CA LYS A 644 0.55 33.07 4.58
C LYS A 644 1.48 34.21 5.02
N GLN A 645 1.06 35.05 5.97
CA GLN A 645 1.82 36.24 6.38
C GLN A 645 3.22 35.89 6.92
N LEU A 646 3.33 34.83 7.72
CA LEU A 646 4.60 34.41 8.33
C LEU A 646 5.45 33.52 7.42
N ILE A 647 4.86 32.76 6.49
CA ILE A 647 5.60 31.82 5.64
C ILE A 647 6.01 32.45 4.31
N THR A 648 5.23 33.38 3.75
CA THR A 648 5.53 33.95 2.42
C THR A 648 6.15 35.33 2.44
N ILE A 649 6.15 36.01 3.59
CA ILE A 649 6.91 37.23 3.92
C ILE A 649 6.99 38.22 2.72
N PRO A 650 5.92 39.02 2.49
CA PRO A 650 5.65 39.67 1.20
C PRO A 650 6.75 40.62 0.71
N CYS A 651 7.27 40.36 -0.49
CA CYS A 651 8.42 41.06 -1.08
C CYS A 651 8.20 42.58 -1.29
N GLY A 652 8.38 43.39 -0.24
CA GLY A 652 8.03 44.81 -0.26
C GLY A 652 8.91 45.69 0.62
N LYS A 653 10.09 46.09 0.11
CA LYS A 653 11.03 47.04 0.76
C LYS A 653 10.46 48.43 1.12
N ARG A 654 9.17 48.71 0.83
CA ARG A 654 8.53 50.03 0.94
C ARG A 654 7.63 50.23 2.17
N ARG A 655 7.39 49.22 3.02
CA ARG A 655 6.53 49.35 4.22
C ARG A 655 7.27 49.55 5.55
N PHE A 656 8.58 49.38 5.59
CA PHE A 656 9.35 49.40 6.84
C PHE A 656 10.06 50.74 7.03
N GLU A 657 9.43 51.63 7.80
CA GLU A 657 9.98 52.96 8.13
C GLU A 657 11.18 52.86 9.08
N SER A 658 11.13 51.96 10.06
CA SER A 658 12.19 51.70 11.03
C SER A 658 13.32 50.83 10.47
N GLU A 659 14.56 51.23 10.75
CA GLU A 659 15.78 50.47 10.43
C GLU A 659 15.84 49.11 11.15
N THR A 660 15.34 49.02 12.39
CA THR A 660 15.24 47.77 13.15
C THR A 660 14.40 46.73 12.42
N ILE A 661 13.26 47.15 11.85
CA ILE A 661 12.35 46.24 11.14
C ILE A 661 12.95 45.82 9.79
N ARG A 662 13.72 46.69 9.11
CA ARG A 662 14.48 46.31 7.91
C ARG A 662 15.56 45.28 8.20
N ASN A 663 16.22 45.37 9.36
CA ASN A 663 17.24 44.40 9.77
C ASN A 663 16.60 43.05 10.13
N GLN A 664 15.45 43.04 10.82
CA GLN A 664 14.66 41.82 11.05
C GLN A 664 14.15 41.22 9.74
N TRP A 665 13.69 42.03 8.78
CA TRP A 665 13.32 41.58 7.44
C TRP A 665 14.46 40.88 6.71
N ALA A 666 15.64 41.50 6.70
CA ALA A 666 16.83 40.92 6.08
C ALA A 666 17.18 39.58 6.72
N LEU A 667 17.09 39.48 8.05
CA LEU A 667 17.34 38.26 8.80
C LEU A 667 16.40 37.10 8.39
N VAL A 668 15.10 37.32 8.17
CA VAL A 668 14.22 36.25 7.67
C VAL A 668 14.47 35.94 6.19
N ASN A 669 14.65 36.96 5.35
CA ASN A 669 14.81 36.80 3.90
C ASN A 669 16.20 36.24 3.47
N GLU A 670 17.22 36.37 4.31
CA GLU A 670 18.58 35.88 4.04
C GLU A 670 18.92 34.61 4.83
N GLU A 671 18.43 34.48 6.08
CA GLU A 671 18.77 33.36 6.97
C GLU A 671 17.57 32.52 7.43
N GLY A 672 16.34 32.79 6.98
CA GLY A 672 15.12 32.07 7.38
C GLY A 672 14.74 32.24 8.86
N LYS A 673 15.30 33.25 9.54
CA LYS A 673 15.21 33.45 11.00
C LYS A 673 14.15 34.49 11.36
N LEU A 674 13.03 34.04 11.91
CA LEU A 674 11.90 34.85 12.38
C LEU A 674 12.00 35.10 13.90
N THR A 675 12.16 36.36 14.32
CA THR A 675 12.18 36.71 15.75
C THR A 675 10.76 36.89 16.31
N PRO A 676 10.52 36.65 17.62
CA PRO A 676 9.21 36.87 18.23
C PRO A 676 8.67 38.28 18.08
N ASP A 677 9.52 39.30 18.27
CA ASP A 677 9.11 40.70 18.09
C ASP A 677 8.73 41.02 16.63
N PHE A 678 9.38 40.35 15.66
CA PHE A 678 9.08 40.57 14.24
C PHE A 678 7.81 39.84 13.80
N ALA A 679 7.53 38.64 14.33
CA ALA A 679 6.23 37.97 14.13
C ALA A 679 5.06 38.83 14.64
N LYS A 680 5.19 39.42 15.85
CA LYS A 680 4.22 40.39 16.40
C LYS A 680 4.03 41.59 15.48
N GLU A 681 5.11 42.12 14.95
CA GLU A 681 5.06 43.29 14.07
C GLU A 681 4.43 42.95 12.71
N ILE A 682 4.65 41.76 12.15
CA ILE A 682 3.95 41.28 10.94
C ILE A 682 2.44 41.26 11.17
N PHE A 683 1.97 40.68 12.29
CA PHE A 683 0.53 40.64 12.60
C PHE A 683 -0.06 42.03 12.86
N ARG A 684 0.66 42.92 13.55
CA ARG A 684 0.22 44.32 13.73
C ARG A 684 0.11 45.08 12.41
N LEU A 685 1.07 44.91 11.50
CA LEU A 685 1.08 45.55 10.18
C LEU A 685 -0.04 45.06 9.26
N ASN A 686 -0.69 43.94 9.58
CA ASN A 686 -1.91 43.50 8.90
C ASN A 686 -3.16 44.27 9.35
N GLY A 687 -3.15 44.89 10.54
CA GLY A 687 -4.29 45.63 11.08
C GLY A 687 -5.46 44.76 11.56
N ASP A 688 -5.26 43.45 11.70
CA ASP A 688 -6.27 42.51 12.22
C ASP A 688 -6.02 42.25 13.72
N GLU A 689 -6.91 42.78 14.56
CA GLU A 689 -6.83 42.63 16.02
C GLU A 689 -6.95 41.16 16.47
N GLN A 690 -7.65 40.31 15.72
CA GLN A 690 -7.82 38.89 16.07
C GLN A 690 -6.48 38.13 16.00
N LEU A 691 -5.57 38.52 15.08
CA LEU A 691 -4.23 37.92 15.00
C LEU A 691 -3.35 38.28 16.20
N ILE A 692 -3.59 39.46 16.81
CA ILE A 692 -2.88 39.90 18.00
C ILE A 692 -3.42 39.17 19.24
N ILE A 693 -4.75 39.01 19.33
CA ILE A 693 -5.42 38.28 20.42
C ILE A 693 -5.01 36.80 20.43
N HIS A 694 -5.03 36.15 19.26
CA HIS A 694 -4.78 34.71 19.12
C HIS A 694 -3.36 34.38 18.63
N GLU A 695 -2.41 35.32 18.72
CA GLU A 695 -1.01 35.20 18.27
C GLU A 695 -0.38 33.85 18.67
N VAL A 696 -0.50 33.49 19.96
CA VAL A 696 0.08 32.27 20.54
C VAL A 696 -0.54 31.02 19.93
N CYS A 697 -1.84 31.01 19.64
CA CYS A 697 -2.51 29.89 19.01
C CYS A 697 -2.03 29.70 17.56
N VAL A 698 -1.90 30.79 16.80
CA VAL A 698 -1.38 30.77 15.43
C VAL A 698 0.07 30.26 15.40
N LEU A 699 0.94 30.80 16.24
CA LEU A 699 2.35 30.39 16.31
C LEU A 699 2.51 28.93 16.75
N ASN A 700 1.76 28.48 17.77
CA ASN A 700 1.75 27.07 18.15
C ASN A 700 1.30 26.20 16.98
N SER A 701 0.29 26.60 16.20
CA SER A 701 -0.20 25.78 15.07
C SER A 701 0.80 25.67 13.93
N LEU A 702 1.60 26.72 13.69
CA LEU A 702 2.73 26.69 12.76
C LEU A 702 3.85 25.75 13.23
N GLU A 703 4.12 25.69 14.54
CA GLU A 703 5.12 24.82 15.14
C GLU A 703 4.68 23.34 15.09
N GLU A 704 3.43 23.04 15.49
CA GLU A 704 2.84 21.69 15.44
C GLU A 704 2.76 21.15 13.99
N LEU A 705 2.50 22.01 13.01
CA LEU A 705 2.54 21.65 11.59
C LEU A 705 3.96 21.52 11.03
N ASN A 706 5.01 21.76 11.83
CA ASN A 706 6.42 21.78 11.42
C ASN A 706 6.71 22.80 10.29
N LEU A 707 5.97 23.90 10.25
CA LEU A 707 6.17 25.02 9.33
C LEU A 707 7.18 26.04 9.86
N ILE A 708 7.32 26.10 11.19
CA ILE A 708 8.41 26.79 11.89
C ILE A 708 9.06 25.84 12.90
N ALA A 709 10.33 26.08 13.23
CA ALA A 709 11.07 25.32 14.24
C ALA A 709 11.61 26.24 15.34
N THR A 710 11.44 25.85 16.60
CA THR A 710 11.88 26.64 17.75
C THR A 710 13.39 26.46 18.00
N MET A 711 14.15 27.53 17.83
CA MET A 711 15.55 27.62 18.25
C MET A 711 15.69 28.63 19.41
N THR A 712 16.86 28.64 20.06
CA THR A 712 17.13 29.57 21.16
C THR A 712 16.89 31.02 20.74
N SER A 713 15.83 31.62 21.29
CA SER A 713 15.32 33.00 21.07
C SER A 713 14.81 33.36 19.66
N VAL A 714 14.75 32.44 18.71
CA VAL A 714 14.36 32.72 17.30
C VAL A 714 13.67 31.48 16.69
N TRP A 715 12.66 31.66 15.85
CA TRP A 715 12.12 30.59 15.01
C TRP A 715 12.83 30.50 13.66
N ILE A 716 13.04 29.28 13.17
CA ILE A 716 13.47 29.05 11.79
C ILE A 716 12.25 28.71 10.95
N VAL A 717 12.15 29.30 9.74
CA VAL A 717 11.15 28.98 8.72
C VAL A 717 11.86 28.19 7.61
N PRO A 718 11.84 26.84 7.61
CA PRO A 718 12.72 26.05 6.75
C PRO A 718 12.51 26.27 5.26
N SER A 719 11.26 26.52 4.84
CA SER A 719 10.89 26.82 3.46
C SER A 719 11.50 28.12 2.92
N LEU A 720 11.84 29.07 3.79
CA LEU A 720 12.50 30.35 3.47
C LEU A 720 14.03 30.29 3.52
N LEU A 721 14.62 29.18 3.96
CA LEU A 721 16.07 29.01 3.92
C LEU A 721 16.58 29.06 2.46
N LYS A 722 17.78 29.64 2.26
CA LYS A 722 18.42 29.69 0.94
C LYS A 722 18.85 28.29 0.52
N ARG A 723 18.71 27.98 -0.78
CA ARG A 723 19.41 26.86 -1.42
C ARG A 723 20.84 27.28 -1.80
N GLN A 724 21.81 26.38 -1.68
CA GLN A 724 23.19 26.58 -2.13
C GLN A 724 23.75 25.33 -2.82
N ILE A 725 24.93 25.44 -3.44
CA ILE A 725 25.67 24.28 -3.96
C ILE A 725 26.36 23.61 -2.77
N TYR A 726 25.75 22.53 -2.28
CA TYR A 726 26.18 21.86 -1.05
C TYR A 726 27.48 21.08 -1.18
N THR A 727 27.75 20.53 -2.37
CA THR A 727 28.90 19.65 -2.62
C THR A 727 30.24 20.34 -2.38
N SER A 728 30.40 21.61 -2.79
CA SER A 728 31.61 22.39 -2.48
C SER A 728 31.74 22.64 -0.97
N LEU A 729 30.66 23.08 -0.30
CA LEU A 729 30.67 23.37 1.13
C LEU A 729 31.05 22.13 1.98
N VAL A 730 30.54 20.96 1.60
CA VAL A 730 30.79 19.69 2.30
C VAL A 730 32.20 19.16 2.02
N ASN A 731 32.69 19.29 0.78
CA ASN A 731 34.08 18.97 0.45
C ASN A 731 35.06 19.90 1.20
N ASP A 732 34.85 21.21 1.15
CA ASP A 732 35.66 22.21 1.88
C ASP A 732 35.69 21.95 3.39
N TYR A 733 34.61 21.40 3.96
CA TYR A 733 34.52 21.02 5.37
C TYR A 733 35.30 19.74 5.71
N PHE A 734 35.29 18.77 4.79
CA PHE A 734 35.76 17.40 5.03
C PHE A 734 37.05 17.02 4.32
N ASP A 735 37.67 17.97 3.63
CA ASP A 735 38.90 17.82 2.86
C ASP A 735 40.04 17.19 3.69
N GLY A 736 40.83 16.34 3.04
CA GLY A 736 41.74 15.38 3.68
C GLY A 736 42.94 15.95 4.45
N SER A 737 42.97 17.25 4.70
CA SER A 737 44.02 18.00 5.41
C SER A 737 43.79 18.11 6.92
N SER A 738 42.62 17.70 7.44
CA SER A 738 42.28 17.73 8.88
C SER A 738 42.20 16.31 9.49
N PRO A 739 43.32 15.73 10.00
CA PRO A 739 43.39 14.35 10.49
C PRO A 739 42.71 14.08 11.85
N SER A 740 41.81 14.97 12.30
CA SER A 740 41.17 14.92 13.62
C SER A 740 39.67 14.63 13.59
N ILE A 741 39.04 14.58 12.41
CA ILE A 741 37.58 14.41 12.27
C ILE A 741 37.21 12.94 12.07
N GLU A 742 36.53 12.36 13.06
CA GLU A 742 35.96 11.02 13.00
C GLU A 742 34.57 11.09 12.35
N LYS A 743 34.26 10.21 11.39
CA LYS A 743 32.98 10.21 10.64
C LYS A 743 32.35 8.83 10.66
N SER A 744 31.03 8.78 10.77
CA SER A 744 30.22 7.59 10.47
C SER A 744 29.99 7.44 8.96
N CYS A 745 29.54 6.26 8.53
CA CYS A 745 28.91 6.10 7.22
C CYS A 745 27.56 6.85 7.18
N ALA A 746 27.10 7.26 6.01
CA ALA A 746 25.80 7.91 5.88
C ALA A 746 24.66 6.90 6.02
N TYR A 747 23.71 7.19 6.90
CA TYR A 747 22.42 6.52 6.96
C TYR A 747 21.44 7.20 6.01
N CYS A 748 20.72 6.43 5.21
CA CYS A 748 19.87 6.93 4.13
C CYS A 748 18.46 6.37 4.25
N LEU A 749 17.48 7.26 4.33
CA LEU A 749 16.06 6.95 4.19
C LEU A 749 15.65 7.30 2.75
N LYS A 750 15.24 6.32 1.97
CA LYS A 750 14.78 6.51 0.59
C LYS A 750 13.32 6.13 0.47
N PHE A 751 12.48 7.06 0.02
CA PHE A 751 11.07 6.78 -0.25
C PHE A 751 10.90 5.92 -1.51
N ARG A 752 9.87 5.08 -1.54
CA ARG A 752 9.58 4.19 -2.69
C ARG A 752 9.07 5.01 -3.87
N GLU A 753 8.31 6.03 -3.54
CA GLU A 753 7.77 7.05 -4.40
C GLU A 753 8.93 7.82 -5.05
N ALA A 754 8.89 8.01 -6.37
CA ALA A 754 9.90 8.78 -7.11
C ALA A 754 9.83 10.30 -6.83
N PHE A 755 8.82 10.75 -6.10
CA PHE A 755 8.57 12.15 -5.77
C PHE A 755 8.12 12.29 -4.33
N VAL A 756 8.78 13.18 -3.59
CA VAL A 756 8.35 13.65 -2.28
C VAL A 756 8.30 15.18 -2.36
N PRO A 757 7.17 15.83 -2.01
CA PRO A 757 7.10 17.28 -1.98
C PRO A 757 8.17 17.90 -1.07
N ASP A 758 8.90 18.91 -1.56
CA ASP A 758 9.85 19.70 -0.76
C ASP A 758 9.32 20.13 0.63
N PRO A 759 8.04 20.56 0.80
CA PRO A 759 7.50 20.89 2.11
C PRO A 759 7.54 19.76 3.15
N ILE A 760 7.51 18.48 2.74
CA ILE A 760 7.66 17.35 3.65
C ILE A 760 9.10 17.26 4.16
N LEU A 761 10.08 17.46 3.28
CA LEU A 761 11.49 17.51 3.66
C LEU A 761 11.80 18.71 4.55
N ASP A 762 11.18 19.87 4.27
CA ASP A 762 11.25 21.07 5.09
C ASP A 762 10.71 20.81 6.53
N LYS A 763 9.64 20.02 6.69
CA LYS A 763 9.14 19.59 8.02
C LYS A 763 10.10 18.69 8.77
N VAL A 764 10.72 17.72 8.10
CA VAL A 764 11.73 16.85 8.75
C VAL A 764 12.89 17.70 9.28
N VAL A 765 13.33 18.68 8.51
CA VAL A 765 14.33 19.68 8.95
C VAL A 765 13.80 20.48 10.16
N ALA A 766 12.53 20.90 10.15
CA ALA A 766 11.92 21.63 11.27
C ALA A 766 11.92 20.83 12.58
N ALA A 767 11.50 19.57 12.52
CA ALA A 767 11.47 18.67 13.67
C ALA A 767 12.87 18.38 14.21
N CYS A 768 13.86 18.17 13.33
CA CYS A 768 15.27 18.01 13.73
C CYS A 768 15.82 19.27 14.42
N LEU A 769 15.48 20.48 13.94
CA LEU A 769 15.89 21.74 14.56
C LEU A 769 15.25 21.93 15.94
N SER A 770 13.97 21.59 16.09
CA SER A 770 13.25 21.64 17.37
C SER A 770 13.78 20.61 18.38
N LYS A 771 14.27 19.45 17.91
CA LYS A 771 14.93 18.43 18.74
C LYS A 771 16.36 18.81 19.15
N TRP A 772 17.14 19.38 18.23
CA TRP A 772 18.55 19.73 18.41
C TRP A 772 18.80 21.20 18.07
N SER A 773 18.39 22.07 19.00
CA SER A 773 18.38 23.54 18.87
C SER A 773 19.76 24.23 18.82
N GLN A 774 20.85 23.48 18.62
CA GLN A 774 22.20 24.01 18.44
C GLN A 774 22.74 23.70 17.04
N VAL A 775 22.84 24.73 16.20
CA VAL A 775 23.42 24.61 14.85
C VAL A 775 24.95 24.63 14.89
N HIS A 776 25.57 23.72 14.15
CA HIS A 776 27.02 23.67 13.96
C HIS A 776 27.48 24.78 13.00
N HIS A 777 28.62 25.39 13.32
CA HIS A 777 29.19 26.52 12.56
C HIS A 777 30.51 26.12 11.90
N PHE A 778 30.69 26.50 10.64
CA PHE A 778 31.94 26.35 9.90
C PHE A 778 32.44 27.71 9.41
N GLN A 779 33.73 28.00 9.62
CA GLN A 779 34.34 29.30 9.29
C GLN A 779 33.54 30.51 9.82
N GLY A 780 32.90 30.36 10.99
CA GLY A 780 32.05 31.38 11.62
C GLY A 780 30.61 31.47 11.08
N LYS A 781 30.23 30.70 10.06
CA LYS A 781 28.87 30.67 9.49
C LYS A 781 28.09 29.44 9.95
N PRO A 782 26.80 29.55 10.30
CA PRO A 782 25.95 28.39 10.59
C PRO A 782 25.69 27.58 9.31
N ILE A 783 25.75 26.24 9.39
CA ILE A 783 25.31 25.37 8.30
C ILE A 783 23.79 25.14 8.45
N LEU A 784 23.02 26.07 7.88
CA LEU A 784 21.56 26.10 7.94
C LEU A 784 21.02 26.56 6.57
N TYR A 785 20.73 25.59 5.70
CA TYR A 785 20.28 25.80 4.33
C TYR A 785 19.09 24.89 3.99
N ARG A 786 18.31 25.23 2.96
CA ARG A 786 17.12 24.45 2.61
C ARG A 786 17.48 23.10 2.00
N GLY A 787 17.34 22.03 2.77
CA GLY A 787 17.79 20.68 2.42
C GLY A 787 19.22 20.35 2.87
N LEU A 788 19.92 21.23 3.60
CA LEU A 788 21.17 20.88 4.29
C LEU A 788 21.28 21.61 5.64
N VAL A 789 21.26 20.86 6.74
CA VAL A 789 21.46 21.40 8.09
C VAL A 789 22.53 20.62 8.85
N CYS A 790 23.28 21.29 9.71
CA CYS A 790 24.23 20.63 10.61
C CYS A 790 23.94 21.00 12.06
N LEU A 791 23.69 20.00 12.90
CA LEU A 791 23.17 20.13 14.27
C LEU A 791 24.13 19.48 15.27
N LYS A 792 24.15 19.96 16.51
CA LYS A 792 24.86 19.32 17.62
C LYS A 792 23.90 18.38 18.35
N VAL A 793 24.16 17.07 18.29
CA VAL A 793 23.32 16.04 18.91
C VAL A 793 23.76 15.78 20.35
N THR A 794 25.07 15.83 20.61
CA THR A 794 25.66 15.77 21.96
C THR A 794 26.79 16.79 22.07
N THR A 795 27.47 16.86 23.22
CA THR A 795 28.66 17.74 23.42
C THR A 795 29.78 17.43 22.41
N ASP A 796 29.91 16.16 22.02
CA ASP A 796 31.07 15.64 21.29
C ASP A 796 30.69 15.19 19.87
N CYS A 797 29.39 15.16 19.52
CA CYS A 797 28.87 14.55 18.29
C CYS A 797 27.91 15.49 17.55
N ASN A 798 28.21 15.73 16.28
CA ASN A 798 27.41 16.52 15.35
C ASN A 798 26.68 15.60 14.35
N LEU A 799 25.56 16.06 13.84
CA LEU A 799 24.77 15.44 12.77
C LEU A 799 24.72 16.39 11.58
N MET A 800 25.12 15.92 10.40
CA MET A 800 24.82 16.55 9.12
C MET A 800 23.62 15.83 8.51
N LEU A 801 22.56 16.58 8.20
CA LEU A 801 21.33 16.09 7.59
C LEU A 801 21.16 16.75 6.22
N TYR A 802 20.99 15.93 5.19
CA TYR A 802 20.81 16.33 3.80
C TYR A 802 19.52 15.74 3.24
N CYS A 803 18.63 16.60 2.75
CA CYS A 803 17.34 16.20 2.20
C CYS A 803 17.23 16.70 0.75
N LYS A 804 17.02 15.79 -0.21
CA LYS A 804 16.84 16.10 -1.62
C LYS A 804 16.02 15.02 -2.32
N ASP A 805 15.14 15.44 -3.24
CA ASP A 805 14.28 14.57 -4.04
C ASP A 805 13.50 13.57 -3.17
N ASN A 806 13.77 12.25 -3.29
CA ASN A 806 13.15 11.21 -2.45
C ASN A 806 14.13 10.59 -1.43
N PHE A 807 15.16 11.34 -1.01
CA PHE A 807 16.17 10.92 -0.05
C PHE A 807 16.30 11.87 1.14
N ILE A 808 16.48 11.27 2.33
CA ILE A 808 16.98 11.92 3.54
C ILE A 808 18.26 11.17 3.95
N GLN A 809 19.39 11.87 3.99
CA GLN A 809 20.69 11.32 4.39
C GLN A 809 21.15 11.96 5.69
N ALA A 810 21.63 11.14 6.62
CA ALA A 810 22.15 11.54 7.92
C ALA A 810 23.60 11.03 8.07
N MET A 811 24.50 11.88 8.57
CA MET A 811 25.88 11.50 8.86
C MET A 811 26.34 12.12 10.19
N LEU A 812 26.78 11.28 11.12
CA LEU A 812 27.41 11.70 12.37
C LEU A 812 28.91 11.92 12.22
N PHE A 813 29.45 12.94 12.89
CA PHE A 813 30.89 13.20 12.96
C PHE A 813 31.32 13.87 14.28
N ARG A 814 32.61 13.75 14.62
CA ARG A 814 33.24 14.34 15.82
C ARG A 814 34.54 15.05 15.46
N ASN A 815 34.86 16.14 16.15
CA ASN A 815 36.06 16.95 15.87
C ASN A 815 37.32 16.49 16.61
N HIS A 816 37.19 15.47 17.46
CA HIS A 816 38.27 14.84 18.23
C HIS A 816 38.11 13.31 18.20
N LEU A 817 39.22 12.60 18.00
CA LEU A 817 39.27 11.14 18.04
C LEU A 817 39.06 10.63 19.47
N THR A 818 37.89 10.07 19.75
CA THR A 818 37.56 9.51 21.08
C THR A 818 37.77 8.00 21.11
N SER A 819 38.85 7.52 21.75
CA SER A 819 39.29 6.12 21.67
C SER A 819 38.36 5.04 22.24
N HIS A 820 37.19 5.39 22.80
CA HIS A 820 36.34 4.46 23.57
C HIS A 820 34.81 4.60 23.38
N LYS A 821 34.30 5.49 22.53
CA LYS A 821 32.84 5.62 22.30
C LYS A 821 32.50 5.41 20.83
N SER A 822 31.75 4.36 20.49
CA SER A 822 31.19 4.18 19.15
C SER A 822 30.14 5.26 18.83
N PHE A 823 29.74 5.39 17.56
CA PHE A 823 28.57 6.21 17.19
C PHE A 823 27.24 5.54 17.55
N GLY A 824 27.20 4.19 17.64
CA GLY A 824 25.99 3.38 17.65
C GLY A 824 24.89 3.79 18.62
N GLU A 825 25.21 4.21 19.85
CA GLU A 825 24.16 4.73 20.75
C GLU A 825 23.55 6.03 20.23
N VAL A 826 24.36 7.00 19.81
CA VAL A 826 23.87 8.29 19.30
C VAL A 826 23.16 8.11 17.95
N GLY A 827 23.71 7.27 17.07
CA GLY A 827 23.12 6.95 15.78
C GLY A 827 21.78 6.26 15.90
N ASP A 828 21.61 5.30 16.83
CA ASP A 828 20.33 4.62 17.05
C ASP A 828 19.25 5.58 17.57
N HIS A 829 19.60 6.53 18.46
CA HIS A 829 18.66 7.58 18.88
C HIS A 829 18.28 8.52 17.73
N VAL A 830 19.22 8.91 16.87
CA VAL A 830 18.93 9.75 15.69
C VAL A 830 18.08 8.99 14.67
N ARG A 831 18.39 7.70 14.43
CA ARG A 831 17.68 6.82 13.51
C ARG A 831 16.22 6.63 13.93
N LEU A 832 15.99 6.27 15.18
CA LEU A 832 14.65 6.11 15.75
C LEU A 832 13.87 7.44 15.70
N PHE A 833 14.49 8.55 16.10
CA PHE A 833 13.86 9.87 16.01
C PHE A 833 13.45 10.24 14.58
N LEU A 834 14.27 9.96 13.57
CA LEU A 834 13.93 10.23 12.17
C LEU A 834 12.71 9.41 11.70
N HIS A 835 12.60 8.14 12.10
CA HIS A 835 11.42 7.32 11.81
C HIS A 835 10.17 7.83 12.52
N ASP A 836 10.24 8.04 13.84
CA ASP A 836 9.12 8.52 14.65
C ASP A 836 8.59 9.86 14.12
N CYS A 837 9.51 10.77 13.77
CA CYS A 837 9.22 12.07 13.16
C CYS A 837 8.53 11.96 11.79
N ILE A 838 9.02 11.07 10.91
CA ILE A 838 8.43 10.88 9.57
C ILE A 838 7.03 10.27 9.67
N ASP A 839 6.85 9.24 10.51
CA ASP A 839 5.54 8.63 10.76
C ASP A 839 4.55 9.62 11.41
N GLU A 840 5.02 10.54 12.26
CA GLU A 840 4.21 11.64 12.82
C GLU A 840 3.83 12.69 11.76
N ILE A 841 4.78 13.14 10.94
CA ILE A 841 4.53 14.07 9.83
C ILE A 841 3.50 13.48 8.86
N PHE A 842 3.63 12.21 8.49
CA PHE A 842 2.70 11.55 7.57
C PHE A 842 1.32 11.29 8.18
N ARG A 843 1.22 11.01 9.48
CA ARG A 843 -0.08 10.92 10.17
C ARG A 843 -0.81 12.27 10.13
N THR A 844 -0.11 13.34 10.50
CA THR A 844 -0.62 14.72 10.52
C THR A 844 -0.96 15.25 9.12
N CYS A 845 -0.27 14.79 8.08
CA CYS A 845 -0.56 15.15 6.67
C CYS A 845 -1.43 14.12 5.93
N HIS A 846 -1.93 13.07 6.60
CA HIS A 846 -2.74 11.98 6.03
C HIS A 846 -2.09 11.22 4.84
N GLN A 847 -0.77 11.00 4.91
CA GLN A 847 0.09 10.42 3.88
C GLN A 847 0.77 9.10 4.31
N GLU A 848 0.14 8.35 5.22
CA GLU A 848 0.70 7.15 5.91
C GLU A 848 1.14 5.98 4.99
N SER A 849 0.79 6.02 3.70
CA SER A 849 1.22 5.04 2.69
C SER A 849 2.70 5.15 2.32
N MET A 850 3.24 6.38 2.33
CA MET A 850 4.65 6.62 2.04
C MET A 850 5.49 6.12 3.21
N LYS A 851 6.38 5.16 2.96
CA LYS A 851 7.32 4.67 3.97
C LYS A 851 8.73 4.54 3.39
N PRO A 852 9.73 5.21 3.99
CA PRO A 852 11.10 5.11 3.52
C PRO A 852 11.67 3.73 3.84
N ILE A 853 12.62 3.30 3.01
CA ILE A 853 13.42 2.10 3.21
C ILE A 853 14.80 2.53 3.75
N GLU A 854 15.35 1.76 4.69
CA GLU A 854 16.65 2.01 5.32
C GLU A 854 17.82 1.50 4.44
N TYR A 855 18.74 2.40 4.11
CA TYR A 855 19.99 2.10 3.40
C TYR A 855 21.21 2.70 4.11
N ILE A 856 22.40 2.20 3.78
CA ILE A 856 23.69 2.71 4.22
C ILE A 856 24.54 3.07 3.01
N GLN A 857 25.20 4.24 3.06
CA GLN A 857 26.11 4.73 2.04
C GLN A 857 27.45 5.12 2.67
N CYS A 858 28.54 5.06 1.92
CA CYS A 858 29.88 5.35 2.45
C CYS A 858 30.07 6.81 2.90
N GLN A 859 29.51 7.78 2.16
CA GLN A 859 29.51 9.20 2.52
C GLN A 859 28.14 9.82 2.18
N ILE A 860 27.91 11.03 2.71
CA ILE A 860 26.77 11.87 2.35
C ILE A 860 27.04 12.58 1.01
N MET A 861 26.01 12.82 0.18
CA MET A 861 26.16 13.49 -1.14
C MET A 861 27.17 12.82 -2.10
N GLU A 862 27.24 11.48 -2.08
CA GLU A 862 27.97 10.70 -3.09
C GLU A 862 27.38 10.88 -4.52
N PRO A 863 28.16 10.65 -5.60
CA PRO A 863 27.68 10.78 -6.98
C PRO A 863 26.56 9.81 -7.34
N GLU A 864 25.80 10.11 -8.41
CA GLU A 864 24.65 9.29 -8.87
C GLU A 864 25.03 7.84 -9.22
N ASP A 865 26.29 7.57 -9.59
CA ASP A 865 26.84 6.22 -9.83
C ASP A 865 27.04 5.38 -8.55
N SER A 866 26.88 5.98 -7.35
CA SER A 866 27.03 5.34 -6.06
C SER A 866 25.70 4.77 -5.58
N MET A 867 25.58 3.44 -5.51
CA MET A 867 24.36 2.81 -4.99
C MET A 867 24.42 2.64 -3.47
N PRO A 868 23.45 3.17 -2.71
CA PRO A 868 23.36 2.90 -1.28
C PRO A 868 22.89 1.46 -1.06
N VAL A 869 23.47 0.77 -0.09
CA VAL A 869 23.25 -0.67 0.19
C VAL A 869 22.11 -0.82 1.20
N LEU A 870 21.22 -1.80 1.01
CA LEU A 870 20.10 -2.01 1.93
C LEU A 870 20.62 -2.42 3.31
N ALA A 871 20.10 -1.84 4.39
CA ALA A 871 20.55 -2.19 5.75
C ALA A 871 20.38 -3.70 6.04
N ASP A 872 19.23 -4.26 5.64
CA ASP A 872 18.90 -5.69 5.76
C ASP A 872 19.86 -6.62 5.00
N GLU A 873 20.44 -6.19 3.87
CA GLU A 873 21.44 -6.98 3.14
C GLU A 873 22.73 -7.10 3.95
N ILE A 874 23.16 -6.01 4.59
CA ILE A 874 24.36 -6.01 5.44
C ILE A 874 24.12 -6.90 6.68
N PHE A 875 22.94 -6.83 7.31
CA PHE A 875 22.55 -7.71 8.42
C PHE A 875 22.53 -9.21 8.06
N GLN A 876 22.22 -9.55 6.80
CA GLN A 876 22.10 -10.94 6.32
C GLN A 876 23.41 -11.52 5.78
N HIS A 877 24.27 -10.69 5.19
CA HIS A 877 25.44 -11.14 4.42
C HIS A 877 26.79 -10.70 5.03
N ASP A 878 26.80 -10.13 6.24
CA ASP A 878 27.94 -9.50 6.95
C ASP A 878 28.62 -8.33 6.19
N THR A 879 28.44 -8.23 4.86
CA THR A 879 29.08 -7.29 3.94
C THR A 879 28.17 -6.91 2.76
N GLY A 880 28.28 -5.68 2.26
CA GLY A 880 27.66 -5.22 1.01
C GLY A 880 28.51 -4.11 0.36
N PHE A 881 28.31 -3.82 -0.93
CA PHE A 881 29.23 -2.96 -1.70
C PHE A 881 28.53 -1.71 -2.23
N CYS A 882 29.02 -0.54 -1.84
CA CYS A 882 28.33 0.73 -2.09
C CYS A 882 28.84 1.47 -3.34
N CYS A 883 30.09 1.95 -3.33
CA CYS A 883 30.63 2.72 -4.44
C CYS A 883 31.87 2.07 -5.06
N ARG A 884 32.06 2.31 -6.36
CA ARG A 884 33.29 1.99 -7.08
C ARG A 884 34.20 3.21 -6.99
N ASN A 885 35.18 3.15 -6.11
CA ASN A 885 36.05 4.29 -5.88
C ASN A 885 36.91 4.57 -7.14
N ARG A 886 37.58 5.74 -7.20
CA ARG A 886 38.51 6.09 -8.31
C ARG A 886 39.67 5.08 -8.55
N THR A 887 39.77 4.06 -7.70
CA THR A 887 40.72 2.94 -7.71
C THR A 887 40.18 1.63 -8.32
N LEU A 888 39.01 1.65 -8.96
CA LEU A 888 38.33 0.47 -9.57
C LEU A 888 37.90 -0.65 -8.59
N THR A 889 38.15 -0.49 -7.30
CA THR A 889 37.75 -1.44 -6.25
C THR A 889 36.41 -1.03 -5.60
N PRO A 890 35.46 -1.95 -5.40
CA PRO A 890 34.21 -1.66 -4.70
C PRO A 890 34.46 -1.53 -3.17
N HIS A 891 33.92 -0.49 -2.55
CA HIS A 891 34.03 -0.28 -1.10
C HIS A 891 33.05 -1.19 -0.33
N PRO A 892 33.53 -2.04 0.61
CA PRO A 892 32.68 -2.85 1.46
C PRO A 892 32.15 -2.04 2.66
N LEU A 893 30.83 -2.02 2.81
CA LEU A 893 30.13 -1.73 4.06
C LEU A 893 29.94 -3.05 4.82
N THR A 894 29.99 -3.01 6.15
CA THR A 894 29.99 -4.21 6.99
C THR A 894 29.12 -4.02 8.25
N HIS A 895 29.04 -5.03 9.11
CA HIS A 895 28.44 -4.89 10.44
C HIS A 895 29.04 -3.74 11.27
N ASP A 896 30.31 -3.34 11.04
CA ASP A 896 30.88 -2.16 11.71
C ASP A 896 30.30 -0.84 11.17
N SER A 897 29.86 -0.81 9.90
CA SER A 897 29.07 0.30 9.36
C SER A 897 27.70 0.39 10.05
N LEU A 898 27.03 -0.75 10.28
CA LEU A 898 25.77 -0.79 11.04
C LEU A 898 25.96 -0.35 12.51
N ARG A 899 27.10 -0.67 13.13
CA ARG A 899 27.42 -0.21 14.50
C ARG A 899 27.56 1.32 14.64
N HIS A 900 27.48 2.09 13.57
CA HIS A 900 27.31 3.54 13.67
C HIS A 900 25.86 3.96 13.98
N TRP A 901 24.86 3.16 13.62
CA TRP A 901 23.44 3.53 13.60
C TRP A 901 22.49 2.56 14.34
N TRP A 902 23.00 1.42 14.81
CA TRP A 902 22.27 0.49 15.68
C TRP A 902 23.06 0.22 16.97
N LYS A 903 22.37 0.29 18.11
CA LYS A 903 22.97 0.06 19.44
C LYS A 903 23.41 -1.38 19.66
N ARG A 904 22.71 -2.35 19.05
CA ARG A 904 23.08 -3.76 19.00
C ARG A 904 23.02 -4.27 17.58
N VAL A 905 24.10 -4.93 17.17
CA VAL A 905 24.19 -5.67 15.91
C VAL A 905 24.55 -7.10 16.28
N GLU A 906 23.54 -7.86 16.71
CA GLU A 906 23.69 -9.27 17.07
C GLU A 906 23.70 -10.11 15.77
N LYS A 907 24.59 -11.10 15.67
CA LYS A 907 24.57 -12.03 14.54
C LYS A 907 23.33 -12.89 14.64
N PHE A 908 22.57 -13.01 13.54
CA PHE A 908 21.47 -13.95 13.41
C PHE A 908 22.00 -15.39 13.44
N LEU A 909 22.17 -15.94 14.64
CA LEU A 909 22.39 -17.37 14.86
C LEU A 909 21.02 -18.05 14.77
N PRO A 910 20.76 -18.91 13.76
CA PRO A 910 19.52 -19.65 13.72
C PRO A 910 19.46 -20.58 14.92
N HIS A 911 18.43 -20.45 15.75
CA HIS A 911 18.19 -21.37 16.86
C HIS A 911 17.95 -22.78 16.32
N VAL A 912 18.96 -23.63 16.45
CA VAL A 912 18.81 -25.07 16.35
C VAL A 912 18.24 -25.54 17.69
N GLN A 913 17.04 -26.09 17.67
CA GLN A 913 16.56 -27.00 18.72
C GLN A 913 16.15 -28.33 18.08
N ASP A 914 16.81 -29.38 18.57
CA ASP A 914 16.37 -30.77 18.65
C ASP A 914 16.17 -31.55 17.34
N LEU A 915 17.32 -31.82 16.70
CA LEU A 915 17.54 -33.08 15.98
C LEU A 915 17.85 -34.18 17.00
N GLU A 916 16.86 -35.00 17.38
CA GLU A 916 17.15 -36.34 17.89
C GLU A 916 17.33 -37.33 16.73
N VAL A 917 18.38 -38.14 16.86
CA VAL A 917 18.84 -39.11 15.85
C VAL A 917 18.01 -40.39 15.95
N PHE A 918 17.41 -40.84 14.84
CA PHE A 918 17.15 -42.27 14.67
C PHE A 918 17.61 -42.80 13.31
N SER A 919 18.53 -43.76 13.41
CA SER A 919 19.11 -44.50 12.29
C SER A 919 18.26 -45.74 12.00
N THR A 920 17.82 -45.93 10.75
CA THR A 920 17.73 -47.19 9.96
C THR A 920 16.59 -47.14 8.93
N PRO A 921 16.75 -47.73 7.73
CA PRO A 921 15.75 -47.65 6.65
C PRO A 921 14.80 -48.86 6.64
N PRO A 922 13.47 -48.66 6.57
CA PRO A 922 12.52 -49.71 6.22
C PRO A 922 12.26 -49.79 4.72
N GLN A 923 12.45 -51.00 4.23
CA GLN A 923 12.18 -51.62 2.92
C GLN A 923 11.01 -51.07 2.07
N SER A 924 11.21 -51.16 0.75
CA SER A 924 10.22 -50.93 -0.33
C SER A 924 9.13 -52.00 -0.43
N PRO A 925 7.88 -51.62 -0.78
CA PRO A 925 6.89 -52.51 -1.39
C PRO A 925 6.78 -52.33 -2.93
N ASP A 926 6.15 -53.33 -3.57
CA ASP A 926 6.12 -53.62 -5.02
C ASP A 926 5.48 -52.59 -5.99
N PRO A 927 5.74 -52.70 -7.31
CA PRO A 927 5.32 -51.74 -8.34
C PRO A 927 3.99 -52.09 -9.05
N ASP A 928 3.23 -53.08 -8.58
CA ASP A 928 1.99 -53.55 -9.24
C ASP A 928 0.72 -52.99 -8.58
N ASP A 929 0.27 -51.80 -9.01
CA ASP A 929 -1.14 -51.66 -9.44
C ASP A 929 -1.36 -50.45 -10.37
N LEU A 930 -2.07 -50.66 -11.48
CA LEU A 930 -2.26 -49.71 -12.58
C LEU A 930 -3.75 -49.52 -12.88
N SER A 931 -4.28 -48.30 -12.76
CA SER A 931 -5.40 -47.86 -13.61
C SER A 931 -5.68 -46.34 -13.57
N PHE A 932 -5.56 -45.71 -14.74
CA PHE A 932 -6.28 -44.49 -15.18
C PHE A 932 -7.48 -44.94 -16.05
N PRO A 933 -8.52 -44.13 -16.35
CA PRO A 933 -8.59 -42.66 -16.46
C PRO A 933 -9.76 -42.07 -15.62
N SER A 934 -10.42 -40.92 -15.87
CA SER A 934 -10.39 -39.88 -16.93
C SER A 934 -10.94 -38.55 -16.40
N PHE A 935 -10.57 -37.41 -17.03
CA PHE A 935 -11.23 -36.10 -16.82
C PHE A 935 -11.53 -35.40 -18.15
N PRO A 936 -12.73 -34.79 -18.31
CA PRO A 936 -13.02 -33.85 -19.40
C PRO A 936 -12.47 -32.43 -19.09
N PHE A 937 -12.51 -31.59 -20.13
CA PHE A 937 -11.90 -30.25 -20.21
C PHE A 937 -12.22 -29.29 -19.06
N LEU A 938 -11.22 -28.45 -18.71
CA LEU A 938 -11.35 -27.24 -17.91
C LEU A 938 -11.20 -25.99 -18.80
N GLU A 939 -11.98 -24.97 -18.50
CA GLU A 939 -11.96 -23.66 -19.19
C GLU A 939 -10.76 -22.79 -18.74
N GLU A 940 -10.47 -21.74 -19.52
CA GLU A 940 -9.22 -20.97 -19.44
C GLU A 940 -9.31 -19.79 -18.46
N ASP A 941 -8.43 -19.78 -17.45
CA ASP A 941 -8.36 -18.72 -16.43
C ASP A 941 -7.37 -17.60 -16.83
N LYS A 942 -7.81 -16.34 -16.73
CA LYS A 942 -7.06 -15.15 -17.22
C LYS A 942 -6.44 -14.33 -16.10
N THR A 943 -5.37 -14.81 -15.45
CA THR A 943 -4.49 -13.95 -14.63
C THR A 943 -3.04 -14.43 -14.65
N ILE A 944 -2.19 -13.78 -15.46
CA ILE A 944 -0.74 -14.01 -15.42
C ILE A 944 0.01 -12.68 -15.44
N THR A 945 0.54 -12.32 -14.27
CA THR A 945 1.50 -11.22 -14.08
C THR A 945 2.91 -11.77 -13.81
N HIS A 946 3.89 -10.86 -13.91
CA HIS A 946 5.29 -11.13 -14.23
C HIS A 946 6.20 -10.40 -13.22
N GLY A 947 7.24 -11.08 -12.71
CA GLY A 947 8.29 -10.54 -11.80
C GLY A 947 7.78 -10.01 -10.44
N GLU A 948 8.28 -10.39 -9.27
CA GLU A 948 9.58 -10.97 -8.88
C GLU A 948 9.38 -12.14 -7.88
N ASN A 949 10.45 -12.92 -7.60
CA ASN A 949 10.46 -13.99 -6.58
C ASN A 949 9.48 -15.18 -6.78
N ARG A 950 9.32 -15.68 -8.02
CA ARG A 950 8.48 -16.89 -8.30
C ARG A 950 8.94 -18.18 -7.59
N PHE A 951 10.17 -18.29 -7.06
CA PHE A 951 10.61 -19.53 -6.41
C PHE A 951 10.06 -19.78 -4.99
N LYS A 952 9.48 -18.76 -4.33
CA LYS A 952 9.06 -18.86 -2.92
C LYS A 952 7.54 -18.89 -2.69
N ARG A 953 6.70 -18.83 -3.73
CA ARG A 953 5.23 -18.72 -3.57
C ARG A 953 4.31 -19.58 -4.44
N VAL A 954 4.83 -20.46 -5.29
CA VAL A 954 4.01 -21.52 -5.93
C VAL A 954 4.71 -22.88 -5.77
N VAL A 955 4.92 -23.30 -4.52
CA VAL A 955 5.27 -24.70 -4.23
C VAL A 955 3.98 -25.48 -4.11
N ASP A 956 3.56 -26.09 -5.22
CA ASP A 956 2.61 -27.18 -5.18
C ASP A 956 3.17 -28.30 -4.28
N SER A 957 2.31 -28.90 -3.46
CA SER A 957 2.63 -29.92 -2.46
C SER A 957 3.17 -31.25 -3.03
N THR A 958 3.33 -31.31 -4.35
CA THR A 958 3.75 -32.44 -5.16
C THR A 958 5.28 -32.64 -5.19
N LEU A 959 6.08 -31.58 -5.02
CA LEU A 959 7.55 -31.68 -5.07
C LEU A 959 8.12 -32.30 -3.78
N THR A 960 8.71 -33.50 -3.89
CA THR A 960 9.40 -34.17 -2.77
C THR A 960 10.80 -33.57 -2.52
N VAL A 961 11.39 -33.86 -1.35
CA VAL A 961 12.79 -33.50 -1.04
C VAL A 961 13.75 -34.09 -2.09
N GLU A 962 13.48 -35.32 -2.54
CA GLU A 962 14.22 -35.98 -3.62
C GLU A 962 14.16 -35.21 -4.95
N VAL A 963 12.98 -34.69 -5.33
CA VAL A 963 12.86 -33.82 -6.53
C VAL A 963 13.66 -32.52 -6.34
N TRP A 964 13.65 -31.94 -5.14
CA TRP A 964 14.47 -30.75 -4.84
C TRP A 964 15.97 -31.00 -4.91
N GLU A 965 16.46 -32.11 -4.35
CA GLU A 965 17.86 -32.52 -4.49
C GLU A 965 18.24 -32.78 -5.95
N ASN A 966 17.37 -33.44 -6.71
CA ASN A 966 17.60 -33.70 -8.12
C ASN A 966 17.58 -32.41 -8.95
N LEU A 967 16.73 -31.43 -8.62
CA LEU A 967 16.74 -30.09 -9.21
C LEU A 967 17.95 -29.22 -8.80
N HIS A 968 18.57 -29.52 -7.66
CA HIS A 968 19.84 -28.92 -7.26
C HIS A 968 21.01 -29.49 -8.09
N LYS A 969 21.12 -30.83 -8.17
CA LYS A 969 22.09 -31.54 -9.02
C LYS A 969 21.95 -31.14 -10.50
N CYS A 970 20.74 -30.97 -11.00
CA CYS A 970 20.49 -30.48 -12.37
C CYS A 970 21.01 -29.04 -12.58
N SER A 971 20.93 -28.14 -11.59
CA SER A 971 21.51 -26.79 -11.76
C SER A 971 23.02 -26.75 -11.80
N GLU A 972 23.72 -27.61 -11.06
CA GLU A 972 25.18 -27.72 -11.13
C GLU A 972 25.64 -28.17 -12.53
N SER A 973 24.74 -28.80 -13.28
CA SER A 973 24.95 -29.31 -14.64
C SER A 973 24.71 -28.27 -15.75
N VAL A 974 24.32 -27.03 -15.38
CA VAL A 974 24.08 -25.89 -16.27
C VAL A 974 25.07 -24.76 -15.95
N GLY A 975 25.60 -24.13 -16.99
CA GLY A 975 26.64 -23.11 -16.84
C GLY A 975 26.71 -22.17 -18.05
N TYR A 976 27.85 -21.52 -18.18
CA TYR A 976 28.14 -20.58 -19.26
C TYR A 976 29.26 -21.05 -20.14
N LEU A 977 29.20 -20.69 -21.43
CA LEU A 977 30.37 -20.34 -22.20
C LEU A 977 30.53 -18.82 -22.11
N ARG A 978 31.55 -18.34 -21.37
CA ARG A 978 31.90 -16.92 -21.31
C ARG A 978 32.94 -16.57 -22.38
N SER A 979 32.83 -15.37 -22.92
CA SER A 979 33.85 -14.70 -23.72
C SER A 979 33.83 -13.20 -23.39
N PRO A 980 34.85 -12.40 -23.78
CA PRO A 980 34.87 -10.96 -23.55
C PRO A 980 33.75 -10.16 -24.23
N LEU A 981 33.08 -10.74 -25.23
CA LEU A 981 32.07 -10.05 -26.07
C LEU A 981 30.66 -10.61 -25.89
N GLN A 982 30.51 -11.86 -25.45
CA GLN A 982 29.22 -12.55 -25.38
C GLN A 982 29.25 -13.74 -24.41
N ILE A 983 28.08 -14.06 -23.85
CA ILE A 983 27.84 -15.22 -23.00
C ILE A 983 26.81 -16.12 -23.68
N SER A 984 27.00 -17.44 -23.60
CA SER A 984 25.98 -18.44 -24.00
C SER A 984 25.68 -19.39 -22.85
N THR A 985 24.43 -19.83 -22.70
CA THR A 985 24.08 -20.89 -21.77
C THR A 985 24.52 -22.24 -22.33
N VAL A 986 25.09 -23.09 -21.47
CA VAL A 986 25.51 -24.46 -21.79
C VAL A 986 25.01 -25.44 -20.75
N PHE A 987 24.83 -26.70 -21.12
CA PHE A 987 24.55 -27.79 -20.17
C PHE A 987 25.36 -29.05 -20.47
N ARG A 988 25.66 -29.82 -19.42
CA ARG A 988 26.50 -31.03 -19.49
C ARG A 988 25.78 -32.18 -20.18
N VAL A 989 26.44 -32.77 -21.17
CA VAL A 989 26.00 -33.96 -21.88
C VAL A 989 27.17 -34.91 -22.14
N GLY A 990 26.90 -36.20 -22.22
CA GLY A 990 27.92 -37.22 -22.46
C GLY A 990 29.05 -37.22 -21.42
N SER A 991 30.17 -37.87 -21.73
CA SER A 991 31.27 -38.02 -20.76
C SER A 991 32.00 -36.69 -20.51
N ARG A 992 32.44 -35.99 -21.56
CA ARG A 992 33.28 -34.79 -21.50
C ARG A 992 32.71 -33.56 -22.21
N SER A 993 31.45 -33.61 -22.63
CA SER A 993 30.89 -32.61 -23.54
C SER A 993 29.94 -31.61 -22.86
N VAL A 994 29.63 -30.51 -23.55
CA VAL A 994 28.47 -29.65 -23.27
C VAL A 994 27.71 -29.36 -24.56
N MET A 995 26.43 -29.01 -24.44
CA MET A 995 25.58 -28.58 -25.54
C MET A 995 25.19 -27.10 -25.39
N SER A 996 25.04 -26.40 -26.52
CA SER A 996 24.59 -25.00 -26.61
C SER A 996 24.00 -24.73 -28.00
N VAL A 997 23.42 -23.53 -28.19
CA VAL A 997 22.98 -23.05 -29.51
C VAL A 997 24.17 -22.70 -30.41
N ALA A 998 24.05 -23.00 -31.70
CA ALA A 998 25.13 -22.78 -32.67
C ALA A 998 25.41 -21.30 -32.89
N HIS A 999 24.38 -20.45 -32.97
CA HIS A 999 24.54 -19.04 -33.32
C HIS A 999 25.36 -18.25 -32.29
N HIS A 1000 25.15 -18.47 -30.99
CA HIS A 1000 25.99 -17.86 -29.94
C HIS A 1000 27.44 -18.34 -30.01
N VAL A 1001 27.68 -19.65 -30.17
CA VAL A 1001 29.05 -20.19 -30.30
C VAL A 1001 29.74 -19.62 -31.55
N LEU A 1002 29.00 -19.49 -32.66
CA LEU A 1002 29.48 -18.89 -33.91
C LEU A 1002 29.79 -17.39 -33.77
N GLN A 1003 29.01 -16.64 -32.98
CA GLN A 1003 29.31 -15.24 -32.67
C GLN A 1003 30.55 -15.10 -31.78
N ILE A 1004 30.72 -15.98 -30.78
CA ILE A 1004 31.90 -16.02 -29.90
C ILE A 1004 33.20 -16.28 -30.67
N ILE A 1005 33.19 -17.11 -31.72
CA ILE A 1005 34.35 -17.33 -32.60
C ILE A 1005 34.41 -16.35 -33.79
N GLY A 1006 33.32 -15.64 -34.08
CA GLY A 1006 33.24 -14.62 -35.12
C GLY A 1006 34.03 -13.36 -34.80
N CYS A 1007 34.21 -12.50 -35.81
CA CYS A 1007 34.56 -11.10 -35.60
C CYS A 1007 33.39 -10.23 -36.10
N PRO A 1008 33.16 -9.05 -35.51
CA PRO A 1008 31.99 -8.23 -35.85
C PRO A 1008 32.13 -7.63 -37.24
N GLY A 1009 31.29 -8.10 -38.16
CA GLY A 1009 31.12 -7.56 -39.51
C GLY A 1009 29.70 -7.82 -39.97
N SER A 1010 29.04 -6.82 -40.55
CA SER A 1010 27.63 -6.89 -40.94
C SER A 1010 27.38 -7.96 -42.00
N SER A 1011 26.28 -8.72 -41.80
CA SER A 1011 25.53 -9.49 -42.80
C SER A 1011 26.28 -10.28 -43.88
N SER A 1012 26.08 -11.61 -43.87
CA SER A 1012 26.06 -12.58 -45.01
C SER A 1012 27.16 -13.66 -45.16
N HIS A 1013 28.26 -13.67 -44.40
CA HIS A 1013 29.28 -14.75 -44.52
C HIS A 1013 29.78 -15.38 -43.21
N PHE A 1014 29.00 -16.32 -42.65
CA PHE A 1014 29.38 -17.20 -41.53
C PHE A 1014 30.36 -18.34 -41.94
N LEU A 1015 31.40 -18.06 -42.73
CA LEU A 1015 32.24 -19.12 -43.34
C LEU A 1015 33.72 -19.19 -42.90
N ASN A 1016 34.26 -18.17 -42.24
CA ASN A 1016 35.62 -18.26 -41.66
C ASN A 1016 35.56 -18.68 -40.17
N LYS A 1017 35.34 -19.98 -39.95
CA LYS A 1017 35.46 -20.62 -38.62
C LYS A 1017 36.92 -20.64 -38.18
N ASN A 1018 37.36 -19.70 -37.35
CA ASN A 1018 38.65 -19.82 -36.67
C ASN A 1018 38.47 -20.52 -35.30
N GLU A 1019 38.41 -21.85 -35.32
CA GLU A 1019 38.26 -22.66 -34.11
C GLU A 1019 39.42 -22.49 -33.11
N SER A 1020 40.58 -21.95 -33.54
CA SER A 1020 41.69 -21.64 -32.63
C SER A 1020 41.31 -20.61 -31.55
N LYS A 1021 40.30 -19.77 -31.79
CA LYS A 1021 39.80 -18.83 -30.77
C LYS A 1021 39.17 -19.52 -29.57
N LEU A 1022 38.61 -20.72 -29.69
CA LEU A 1022 38.07 -21.45 -28.53
C LEU A 1022 39.16 -21.90 -27.55
N GLN A 1023 40.44 -21.76 -27.93
CA GLN A 1023 41.60 -22.02 -27.08
C GLN A 1023 42.18 -20.73 -26.45
N ASP A 1024 41.53 -19.58 -26.65
CA ASP A 1024 41.83 -18.33 -25.94
C ASP A 1024 41.53 -18.51 -24.44
N GLU A 1025 42.45 -18.09 -23.56
CA GLU A 1025 42.29 -18.20 -22.11
C GLU A 1025 41.13 -17.36 -21.56
N ASN A 1026 40.61 -16.41 -22.35
CA ASN A 1026 39.42 -15.64 -22.03
C ASN A 1026 38.11 -16.31 -22.47
N ILE A 1027 38.17 -17.46 -23.15
CA ILE A 1027 37.00 -18.28 -23.51
C ILE A 1027 37.00 -19.56 -22.68
N TYR A 1028 36.12 -19.58 -21.68
CA TYR A 1028 36.00 -20.68 -20.73
C TYR A 1028 34.55 -20.98 -20.41
N ILE A 1029 34.33 -22.19 -19.91
CA ILE A 1029 33.07 -22.67 -19.42
C ILE A 1029 33.04 -22.60 -17.89
N GLU A 1030 32.03 -21.93 -17.35
CA GLU A 1030 31.84 -21.73 -15.91
C GLU A 1030 30.57 -22.44 -15.43
N PHE A 1031 30.73 -23.35 -14.47
CA PHE A 1031 29.63 -23.93 -13.70
C PHE A 1031 29.62 -23.35 -12.29
N LYS A 1032 28.44 -22.97 -11.79
CA LYS A 1032 28.31 -22.39 -10.45
C LYS A 1032 28.61 -23.44 -9.37
N GLY A 1033 29.41 -23.03 -8.38
CA GLY A 1033 29.67 -23.84 -7.19
C GLY A 1033 28.50 -23.81 -6.19
N THR A 1034 28.55 -24.67 -5.18
CA THR A 1034 27.67 -24.53 -4.01
C THR A 1034 28.08 -23.32 -3.17
N SER A 1035 27.28 -22.91 -2.18
CA SER A 1035 27.63 -21.78 -1.28
C SER A 1035 28.92 -21.97 -0.45
N LYS A 1036 29.58 -23.13 -0.57
CA LYS A 1036 30.86 -23.46 0.08
C LYS A 1036 31.99 -23.77 -0.91
N GLU A 1037 31.72 -23.80 -2.21
CA GLU A 1037 32.70 -24.12 -3.27
C GLU A 1037 32.78 -22.97 -4.29
N ALA A 1038 33.99 -22.65 -4.75
CA ALA A 1038 34.17 -21.70 -5.85
C ALA A 1038 33.61 -22.25 -7.17
N ASN A 1039 33.26 -21.35 -8.10
CA ASN A 1039 32.81 -21.72 -9.45
C ASN A 1039 33.88 -22.56 -10.18
N LYS A 1040 33.43 -23.55 -10.93
CA LYS A 1040 34.29 -24.54 -11.61
C LYS A 1040 34.50 -24.12 -13.06
N LEU A 1041 35.74 -23.78 -13.41
CA LEU A 1041 36.14 -23.26 -14.72
C LEU A 1041 36.79 -24.36 -15.58
N PHE A 1042 36.36 -24.48 -16.84
CA PHE A 1042 36.84 -25.47 -17.81
C PHE A 1042 37.06 -24.84 -19.18
N TYR A 1043 38.23 -25.04 -19.79
CA TYR A 1043 38.48 -24.54 -21.14
C TYR A 1043 37.85 -25.45 -22.21
N VAL A 1044 37.43 -24.86 -23.33
CA VAL A 1044 36.97 -25.61 -24.50
C VAL A 1044 38.19 -26.18 -25.23
N HIS A 1045 38.16 -27.47 -25.58
CA HIS A 1045 39.24 -28.08 -26.36
C HIS A 1045 39.04 -27.90 -27.87
N LYS A 1046 37.82 -28.23 -28.34
CA LYS A 1046 37.37 -28.18 -29.74
C LYS A 1046 35.86 -28.27 -29.83
N ILE A 1047 35.32 -28.01 -31.03
CA ILE A 1047 33.93 -28.34 -31.38
C ILE A 1047 33.86 -29.84 -31.71
N LEU A 1048 32.88 -30.55 -31.14
CA LEU A 1048 32.59 -31.96 -31.45
C LEU A 1048 31.49 -32.10 -32.50
N TYR A 1049 30.52 -31.18 -32.48
CA TYR A 1049 29.42 -31.14 -33.43
C TYR A 1049 28.90 -29.71 -33.61
N LEU A 1050 28.49 -29.36 -34.82
CA LEU A 1050 27.91 -28.05 -35.13
C LEU A 1050 26.96 -28.16 -36.32
N ASN A 1051 25.67 -27.99 -36.06
CA ASN A 1051 24.64 -27.86 -37.10
C ASN A 1051 24.02 -26.46 -36.99
N ALA A 1052 24.38 -25.57 -37.92
CA ALA A 1052 23.87 -24.21 -37.95
C ALA A 1052 22.41 -24.11 -38.42
N ALA A 1053 21.91 -25.09 -39.19
CA ALA A 1053 20.51 -25.10 -39.67
C ALA A 1053 19.53 -25.52 -38.59
N LYS A 1054 19.94 -26.46 -37.72
CA LYS A 1054 19.20 -26.88 -36.51
C LYS A 1054 19.56 -26.06 -35.27
N ASP A 1055 20.48 -25.11 -35.39
CA ASP A 1055 21.03 -24.26 -34.32
C ASP A 1055 21.52 -25.05 -33.07
N VAL A 1056 22.37 -26.06 -33.29
CA VAL A 1056 22.92 -26.95 -32.26
C VAL A 1056 24.44 -27.01 -32.34
N CYS A 1057 25.12 -26.88 -31.20
CA CYS A 1057 26.56 -27.06 -31.06
C CYS A 1057 26.90 -27.93 -29.84
N ILE A 1058 27.90 -28.81 -29.98
CA ILE A 1058 28.47 -29.61 -28.90
C ILE A 1058 29.97 -29.34 -28.81
N LEU A 1059 30.45 -29.04 -27.60
CA LEU A 1059 31.83 -28.65 -27.31
C LEU A 1059 32.50 -29.68 -26.39
N ASP A 1060 33.80 -29.94 -26.61
CA ASP A 1060 34.62 -30.80 -25.76
C ASP A 1060 35.27 -30.00 -24.62
N LEU A 1061 35.24 -30.50 -23.38
CA LEU A 1061 35.85 -29.87 -22.22
C LEU A 1061 37.26 -30.38 -21.93
N LYS A 1062 38.19 -29.46 -21.70
CA LYS A 1062 39.58 -29.72 -21.30
C LYS A 1062 39.69 -29.98 -19.78
N ALA A 1063 39.09 -31.08 -19.30
CA ALA A 1063 39.26 -31.56 -17.93
C ALA A 1063 40.46 -32.51 -17.79
N THR A 1064 41.29 -32.30 -16.77
CA THR A 1064 42.43 -33.17 -16.38
C THR A 1064 42.01 -34.34 -15.50
N ASN A 1065 40.96 -34.17 -14.69
CA ASN A 1065 40.32 -35.24 -13.91
C ASN A 1065 38.82 -35.33 -14.30
N PRO A 1066 38.32 -36.45 -14.85
CA PRO A 1066 36.90 -36.59 -15.18
C PRO A 1066 35.95 -36.39 -13.98
N LEU A 1067 36.41 -36.66 -12.77
CA LEU A 1067 35.63 -36.54 -11.53
C LEU A 1067 35.41 -35.08 -11.07
N SER A 1068 36.08 -34.08 -11.68
CA SER A 1068 35.85 -32.67 -11.35
C SER A 1068 34.72 -32.03 -12.15
N LEU A 1069 34.26 -32.66 -13.23
CA LEU A 1069 33.16 -32.20 -14.06
C LEU A 1069 31.81 -32.39 -13.35
N PRO A 1070 30.84 -31.46 -13.49
CA PRO A 1070 29.48 -31.71 -13.06
C PRO A 1070 28.84 -32.90 -13.81
N PRO A 1071 27.84 -33.56 -13.22
CA PRO A 1071 27.19 -34.71 -13.84
C PRO A 1071 26.50 -34.32 -15.16
N PRO A 1072 26.45 -35.21 -16.17
CA PRO A 1072 25.71 -34.96 -17.41
C PRO A 1072 24.24 -35.30 -17.28
N PHE A 1073 23.40 -34.63 -18.07
CA PHE A 1073 22.03 -35.08 -18.32
C PHE A 1073 22.06 -36.42 -19.06
N THR A 1074 21.35 -37.41 -18.51
CA THR A 1074 21.35 -38.81 -18.99
C THR A 1074 19.94 -39.37 -19.21
N GLN A 1075 18.90 -38.71 -18.69
CA GLN A 1075 17.50 -39.04 -18.95
C GLN A 1075 16.94 -38.05 -19.98
N PHE A 1076 16.32 -38.60 -21.03
CA PHE A 1076 15.72 -37.83 -22.13
C PHE A 1076 14.28 -38.29 -22.35
N CYS A 1077 13.39 -37.38 -22.76
CA CYS A 1077 11.99 -37.69 -23.05
C CYS A 1077 11.53 -36.95 -24.30
N HIS A 1078 10.70 -37.59 -25.13
CA HIS A 1078 10.08 -36.95 -26.28
C HIS A 1078 8.75 -36.28 -25.85
N PRO A 1079 8.54 -34.98 -26.11
CA PRO A 1079 7.25 -34.33 -25.86
C PRO A 1079 6.25 -34.70 -26.95
N THR A 1080 5.00 -35.00 -26.61
CA THR A 1080 3.92 -35.11 -27.63
C THR A 1080 3.24 -33.75 -27.82
N VAL A 1081 2.73 -33.48 -29.02
CA VAL A 1081 1.97 -32.23 -29.28
C VAL A 1081 0.73 -32.19 -28.38
N ASP A 1082 0.40 -31.02 -27.84
CA ASP A 1082 -0.60 -30.80 -26.79
C ASP A 1082 -0.35 -31.54 -25.46
N SER A 1083 0.80 -32.19 -25.27
CA SER A 1083 1.16 -32.69 -23.93
C SER A 1083 1.31 -31.55 -22.94
N THR A 1084 0.70 -31.75 -21.77
CA THR A 1084 0.76 -30.83 -20.64
C THR A 1084 1.89 -31.29 -19.74
N LEU A 1085 3.03 -30.60 -19.80
CA LEU A 1085 4.24 -30.93 -19.04
C LEU A 1085 4.38 -30.00 -17.84
N THR A 1086 4.86 -30.54 -16.72
CA THR A 1086 5.46 -29.70 -15.67
C THR A 1086 6.88 -29.39 -16.11
N PHE A 1087 7.09 -28.16 -16.58
CA PHE A 1087 8.30 -27.76 -17.30
C PHE A 1087 9.18 -26.86 -16.43
N ILE A 1088 10.49 -27.07 -16.54
CA ILE A 1088 11.49 -26.44 -15.69
C ILE A 1088 12.58 -25.88 -16.59
N GLY A 1089 12.63 -24.54 -16.64
CA GLY A 1089 13.64 -23.79 -17.35
C GLY A 1089 14.79 -23.40 -16.41
N PHE A 1090 16.00 -23.81 -16.77
CA PHE A 1090 17.22 -23.26 -16.17
C PHE A 1090 17.71 -22.10 -17.05
N GLY A 1091 17.13 -20.91 -16.82
CA GLY A 1091 17.53 -19.66 -17.49
C GLY A 1091 18.97 -19.25 -17.14
N HIS A 1092 19.38 -18.06 -17.60
CA HIS A 1092 20.76 -17.55 -17.45
C HIS A 1092 21.20 -17.60 -15.96
N PRO A 1093 22.20 -18.43 -15.58
CA PRO A 1093 22.56 -18.70 -14.17
C PRO A 1093 22.79 -17.51 -13.22
N ASP A 1094 22.98 -16.29 -13.72
CA ASP A 1094 23.25 -15.04 -12.98
C ASP A 1094 21.96 -14.44 -12.43
N HIS A 1095 20.81 -14.89 -12.91
CA HIS A 1095 19.55 -14.77 -12.17
C HIS A 1095 19.43 -15.92 -11.16
N ASN A 1096 19.15 -15.59 -9.90
CA ASN A 1096 18.86 -16.58 -8.84
C ASN A 1096 17.52 -17.34 -9.03
N CYS A 1097 16.85 -17.17 -10.18
CA CYS A 1097 15.51 -17.64 -10.47
C CYS A 1097 15.52 -18.71 -11.58
N LYS A 1098 15.54 -20.00 -11.21
CA LYS A 1098 15.09 -21.06 -12.13
C LYS A 1098 13.57 -20.93 -12.25
N THR A 1099 13.02 -21.10 -13.45
CA THR A 1099 11.58 -20.94 -13.69
C THR A 1099 10.89 -22.30 -13.71
N PHE A 1100 10.14 -22.60 -12.66
CA PHE A 1100 9.22 -23.73 -12.59
C PHE A 1100 7.84 -23.27 -13.05
N GLU A 1101 7.28 -23.94 -14.05
CA GLU A 1101 5.93 -23.64 -14.55
C GLU A 1101 5.11 -24.93 -14.72
N PRO A 1102 4.07 -25.13 -13.90
CA PRO A 1102 3.20 -26.30 -14.03
C PRO A 1102 2.31 -26.14 -15.26
N LYS A 1103 2.07 -27.26 -15.96
CA LYS A 1103 1.12 -27.36 -17.10
C LYS A 1103 1.49 -26.53 -18.34
N VAL A 1104 2.78 -26.37 -18.65
CA VAL A 1104 3.23 -25.84 -19.96
C VAL A 1104 2.76 -26.78 -21.07
N ARG A 1105 2.12 -26.23 -22.09
CA ARG A 1105 1.72 -26.98 -23.30
C ARG A 1105 2.78 -26.88 -24.38
N VAL A 1106 3.04 -28.01 -25.02
CA VAL A 1106 3.89 -28.09 -26.21
C VAL A 1106 3.05 -27.81 -27.45
N LEU A 1107 3.41 -26.75 -28.17
CA LEU A 1107 2.71 -26.22 -29.34
C LEU A 1107 3.42 -26.63 -30.63
N ASP A 1108 2.67 -27.04 -31.65
CA ASP A 1108 3.15 -27.10 -33.03
C ASP A 1108 2.68 -25.85 -33.81
N TRP A 1109 3.11 -25.70 -35.07
CA TRP A 1109 2.69 -24.57 -35.90
C TRP A 1109 1.19 -24.55 -36.24
N LYS A 1110 0.48 -25.67 -36.08
CA LYS A 1110 -0.96 -25.83 -36.35
C LYS A 1110 -1.82 -25.56 -35.12
N SER A 1111 -1.22 -25.33 -33.96
CA SER A 1111 -1.93 -25.01 -32.73
C SER A 1111 -2.76 -23.73 -32.90
N LYS A 1112 -4.03 -23.78 -32.49
CA LYS A 1112 -4.93 -22.62 -32.47
C LYS A 1112 -4.36 -21.41 -31.74
N ARG A 1113 -3.42 -21.61 -30.79
CA ARG A 1113 -2.73 -20.52 -30.11
C ARG A 1113 -1.74 -19.81 -31.05
N VAL A 1114 -0.89 -20.56 -31.75
CA VAL A 1114 0.05 -20.02 -32.75
C VAL A 1114 -0.72 -19.31 -33.87
N GLU A 1115 -1.84 -19.88 -34.33
CA GLU A 1115 -2.73 -19.27 -35.31
C GLU A 1115 -3.24 -17.89 -34.86
N LYS A 1116 -3.82 -17.80 -33.63
CA LYS A 1116 -4.25 -16.53 -33.01
C LYS A 1116 -3.10 -15.52 -32.87
N SER A 1117 -1.89 -15.97 -32.53
CA SER A 1117 -0.74 -15.08 -32.36
C SER A 1117 -0.17 -14.56 -33.69
N VAL A 1118 -0.21 -15.37 -34.75
CA VAL A 1118 0.08 -14.94 -36.13
C VAL A 1118 -0.98 -13.95 -36.61
N GLU A 1119 -2.26 -14.20 -36.32
CA GLU A 1119 -3.35 -13.26 -36.64
C GLU A 1119 -3.22 -11.93 -35.87
N TRP A 1120 -2.86 -11.96 -34.59
CA TRP A 1120 -2.61 -10.75 -33.81
C TRP A 1120 -1.45 -9.92 -34.39
N VAL A 1121 -0.32 -10.56 -34.77
CA VAL A 1121 0.79 -9.84 -35.43
C VAL A 1121 0.36 -9.28 -36.78
N ARG A 1122 -0.46 -9.99 -37.56
CA ARG A 1122 -1.01 -9.50 -38.83
C ARG A 1122 -1.89 -8.25 -38.63
N ASN A 1123 -2.79 -8.28 -37.65
CA ASN A 1123 -3.70 -7.18 -37.37
C ASN A 1123 -3.00 -5.93 -36.82
N ASN A 1124 -1.88 -6.11 -36.11
CA ASN A 1124 -1.06 -5.02 -35.58
C ASN A 1124 0.19 -4.72 -36.44
N CYS A 1125 0.27 -5.29 -37.66
CA CYS A 1125 1.49 -5.31 -38.47
C CYS A 1125 2.03 -3.90 -38.76
N VAL A 1126 1.19 -2.93 -39.07
CA VAL A 1126 1.62 -1.55 -39.37
C VAL A 1126 2.29 -0.90 -38.15
N GLN A 1127 1.66 -1.01 -36.98
CA GLN A 1127 2.20 -0.48 -35.72
C GLN A 1127 3.51 -1.18 -35.34
N LEU A 1128 3.57 -2.51 -35.43
CA LEU A 1128 4.77 -3.29 -35.13
C LEU A 1128 5.93 -2.96 -36.07
N LYS A 1129 5.65 -2.75 -37.37
CA LYS A 1129 6.66 -2.32 -38.35
C LYS A 1129 7.17 -0.91 -38.09
N ASN A 1130 6.30 0.02 -37.67
CA ASN A 1130 6.71 1.36 -37.24
C ASN A 1130 7.60 1.30 -35.99
N ILE A 1131 7.30 0.41 -35.02
CA ILE A 1131 8.16 0.18 -33.85
C ILE A 1131 9.52 -0.41 -34.25
N MET A 1132 9.57 -1.35 -35.22
CA MET A 1132 10.86 -1.84 -35.75
C MET A 1132 11.68 -0.71 -36.38
N GLN A 1133 11.05 0.15 -37.19
CA GLN A 1133 11.73 1.30 -37.80
C GLN A 1133 12.25 2.28 -36.74
N PHE A 1134 11.44 2.59 -35.72
CA PHE A 1134 11.81 3.48 -34.62
C PHE A 1134 12.96 2.94 -33.76
N THR A 1135 13.08 1.61 -33.64
CA THR A 1135 14.13 0.93 -32.86
C THR A 1135 15.34 0.48 -33.70
N GLU A 1136 15.42 0.93 -34.96
CA GLU A 1136 16.45 0.55 -35.94
C GLU A 1136 16.58 -0.98 -36.16
N LYS A 1137 15.48 -1.73 -35.98
CA LYS A 1137 15.42 -3.19 -36.16
C LYS A 1137 14.88 -3.60 -37.53
N PRO A 1138 15.23 -4.80 -38.05
CA PRO A 1138 14.74 -5.25 -39.34
C PRO A 1138 13.22 -5.43 -39.36
N VAL A 1139 12.54 -4.64 -40.19
CA VAL A 1139 11.07 -4.65 -40.37
C VAL A 1139 10.57 -6.04 -40.82
N GLU A 1140 11.39 -6.76 -41.58
CA GLU A 1140 11.16 -8.14 -42.05
C GLU A 1140 10.97 -9.16 -40.91
N TRP A 1141 11.39 -8.85 -39.67
CA TRP A 1141 11.14 -9.71 -38.52
C TRP A 1141 9.64 -9.79 -38.15
N VAL A 1142 8.85 -8.76 -38.49
CA VAL A 1142 7.39 -8.76 -38.32
C VAL A 1142 6.73 -9.67 -39.36
N ASP A 1143 7.19 -9.62 -40.61
CA ASP A 1143 6.66 -10.46 -41.70
C ASP A 1143 6.97 -11.95 -41.50
N ASN A 1144 8.11 -12.27 -40.89
CA ASN A 1144 8.55 -13.65 -40.62
C ASN A 1144 8.17 -14.17 -39.22
N ALA A 1145 7.27 -13.49 -38.51
CA ALA A 1145 6.81 -13.89 -37.17
C ALA A 1145 6.33 -15.36 -37.13
N TYR A 1146 6.83 -16.12 -36.15
CA TYR A 1146 6.56 -17.56 -35.93
C TYR A 1146 6.90 -18.54 -37.07
N SER A 1147 7.43 -18.07 -38.21
CA SER A 1147 7.77 -18.93 -39.35
C SER A 1147 8.67 -20.12 -39.00
N ILE A 1148 9.57 -19.95 -38.02
CA ILE A 1148 10.48 -21.01 -37.56
C ILE A 1148 9.77 -22.25 -37.00
N LEU A 1149 8.54 -22.12 -36.48
CA LEU A 1149 7.76 -23.27 -35.97
C LEU A 1149 7.31 -24.23 -37.08
N GLN A 1150 7.36 -23.80 -38.35
CA GLN A 1150 7.12 -24.67 -39.51
C GLN A 1150 8.31 -25.61 -39.79
N SER A 1151 9.46 -25.38 -39.15
CA SER A 1151 10.67 -26.21 -39.28
C SER A 1151 10.52 -27.53 -38.52
N GLU A 1152 10.92 -28.63 -39.15
CA GLU A 1152 10.82 -29.96 -38.56
C GLU A 1152 11.61 -30.08 -37.25
N GLY A 1153 10.94 -30.55 -36.20
CA GLY A 1153 11.56 -30.80 -34.89
C GLY A 1153 11.65 -29.59 -33.95
N ILE A 1154 11.25 -28.41 -34.40
CA ILE A 1154 11.04 -27.22 -33.56
C ILE A 1154 9.64 -27.28 -32.94
N VAL A 1155 9.56 -27.03 -31.64
CA VAL A 1155 8.30 -26.92 -30.90
C VAL A 1155 8.22 -25.60 -30.16
N GLY A 1156 7.03 -25.02 -30.12
CA GLY A 1156 6.72 -23.90 -29.25
C GLY A 1156 6.34 -24.39 -27.84
N LEU A 1157 6.54 -23.53 -26.85
CA LEU A 1157 6.18 -23.76 -25.46
C LEU A 1157 5.30 -22.61 -24.98
N ASN A 1158 4.12 -22.94 -24.48
CA ASN A 1158 3.26 -21.98 -23.81
C ASN A 1158 3.75 -21.75 -22.37
N CYS A 1159 4.79 -20.93 -22.22
CA CYS A 1159 5.38 -20.58 -20.93
C CYS A 1159 5.59 -19.07 -20.80
N PHE A 1160 5.55 -18.58 -19.56
CA PHE A 1160 5.58 -17.17 -19.18
C PHE A 1160 6.94 -16.83 -18.54
N MET A 1161 8.02 -17.33 -19.16
CA MET A 1161 9.38 -17.17 -18.68
C MET A 1161 10.00 -15.87 -19.21
N GLN A 1162 10.08 -14.83 -18.37
CA GLN A 1162 10.73 -13.56 -18.71
C GLN A 1162 12.25 -13.66 -18.98
N HIS A 1163 12.87 -14.81 -18.66
CA HIS A 1163 14.33 -15.01 -18.69
C HIS A 1163 14.73 -16.34 -19.36
N GLY A 1164 13.99 -16.77 -20.39
CA GLY A 1164 14.39 -17.88 -21.26
C GLY A 1164 15.72 -17.55 -21.95
N ALA A 1165 16.74 -18.39 -21.74
CA ALA A 1165 18.08 -18.18 -22.31
C ALA A 1165 18.36 -19.19 -23.43
N SER A 1166 18.77 -18.72 -24.60
CA SER A 1166 19.15 -19.58 -25.72
C SER A 1166 20.32 -20.49 -25.33
N GLY A 1167 20.16 -21.80 -25.55
CA GLY A 1167 21.07 -22.85 -25.08
C GLY A 1167 20.68 -23.47 -23.74
N ALA A 1168 19.63 -23.01 -23.06
CA ALA A 1168 19.16 -23.60 -21.81
C ALA A 1168 18.47 -24.96 -22.01
N PRO A 1169 18.63 -25.91 -21.06
CA PRO A 1169 17.90 -27.17 -21.05
C PRO A 1169 16.45 -26.97 -20.59
N GLY A 1170 15.50 -27.48 -21.39
CA GLY A 1170 14.09 -27.59 -21.02
C GLY A 1170 13.79 -28.98 -20.45
N ILE A 1171 13.53 -29.05 -19.14
CA ILE A 1171 13.38 -30.31 -18.40
C ILE A 1171 11.92 -30.51 -18.00
N ALA A 1172 11.40 -31.72 -18.19
CA ALA A 1172 10.09 -32.12 -17.71
C ALA A 1172 10.19 -33.06 -16.51
N MET A 1173 9.25 -32.89 -15.57
CA MET A 1173 9.03 -33.85 -14.49
C MET A 1173 8.15 -34.99 -14.99
N THR A 1174 8.69 -36.21 -14.98
CA THR A 1174 8.00 -37.44 -15.40
C THR A 1174 7.76 -38.37 -14.20
N THR A 1175 6.95 -39.41 -14.38
CA THR A 1175 6.76 -40.47 -13.35
C THR A 1175 8.04 -41.26 -13.03
N ARG A 1176 9.10 -41.13 -13.84
CA ARG A 1176 10.41 -41.77 -13.65
C ARG A 1176 11.50 -40.80 -13.17
N GLY A 1177 11.15 -39.54 -12.90
CA GLY A 1177 12.09 -38.48 -12.51
C GLY A 1177 12.19 -37.35 -13.54
N LEU A 1178 13.26 -36.57 -13.45
CA LEU A 1178 13.53 -35.41 -14.31
C LEU A 1178 14.17 -35.87 -15.64
N ALA A 1179 13.56 -35.51 -16.77
CA ALA A 1179 14.07 -35.83 -18.09
C ALA A 1179 14.26 -34.56 -18.95
N LEU A 1180 15.35 -34.51 -19.72
CA LEU A 1180 15.62 -33.45 -20.68
C LEU A 1180 14.77 -33.64 -21.95
N VAL A 1181 14.08 -32.60 -22.40
CA VAL A 1181 13.03 -32.69 -23.44
C VAL A 1181 13.37 -31.85 -24.67
N VAL A 1182 13.81 -30.61 -24.46
CA VAL A 1182 14.20 -29.67 -25.52
C VAL A 1182 15.45 -28.90 -25.12
N MET A 1183 16.17 -28.37 -26.12
CA MET A 1183 17.07 -27.24 -25.93
C MET A 1183 16.36 -25.97 -26.38
N LEU A 1184 16.25 -24.98 -25.49
CA LEU A 1184 15.64 -23.68 -25.80
C LEU A 1184 16.52 -22.89 -26.77
N GLN A 1185 15.89 -22.29 -27.78
CA GLN A 1185 16.57 -21.54 -28.83
C GLN A 1185 16.22 -20.04 -28.81
N GLY A 1186 15.03 -19.69 -28.31
CA GLY A 1186 14.69 -18.31 -27.94
C GLY A 1186 13.18 -18.07 -27.87
N GLY A 1187 12.79 -16.79 -27.86
CA GLY A 1187 11.39 -16.34 -27.89
C GLY A 1187 10.86 -16.06 -29.30
N LEU A 1188 9.54 -16.15 -29.46
CA LEU A 1188 8.80 -15.80 -30.67
C LEU A 1188 7.72 -14.74 -30.44
N PRO A 1189 7.58 -13.84 -31.43
CA PRO A 1189 8.52 -13.54 -32.51
C PRO A 1189 9.81 -12.96 -31.92
N LYS A 1190 10.94 -13.23 -32.57
CA LYS A 1190 12.28 -12.84 -32.10
C LYS A 1190 12.35 -11.36 -31.67
N PHE A 1191 11.68 -10.48 -32.41
CA PHE A 1191 11.68 -9.05 -32.18
C PHE A 1191 11.03 -8.60 -30.85
N PHE A 1192 10.20 -9.42 -30.20
CA PHE A 1192 9.58 -9.06 -28.91
C PHE A 1192 10.62 -8.75 -27.82
N ASN A 1193 11.78 -9.41 -27.85
CA ASN A 1193 12.83 -9.20 -26.85
C ASN A 1193 13.86 -8.12 -27.29
N ASP A 1194 13.87 -7.74 -28.57
CA ASP A 1194 14.86 -6.81 -29.15
C ASP A 1194 14.40 -5.33 -29.15
N ILE A 1195 13.14 -5.03 -28.82
CA ILE A 1195 12.55 -3.67 -28.86
C ILE A 1195 12.46 -2.94 -27.51
N GLY A 1196 13.07 -3.50 -26.45
CA GLY A 1196 13.16 -2.84 -25.14
C GLY A 1196 11.79 -2.50 -24.54
N TYR A 1197 11.57 -1.23 -24.18
CA TYR A 1197 10.35 -0.75 -23.51
C TYR A 1197 9.04 -1.11 -24.25
N PHE A 1198 9.04 -1.13 -25.59
CA PHE A 1198 7.86 -1.51 -26.37
C PHE A 1198 7.46 -2.98 -26.19
N ALA A 1199 8.35 -3.83 -25.67
CA ALA A 1199 8.04 -5.21 -25.37
C ALA A 1199 6.91 -5.33 -24.36
N GLU A 1200 6.85 -4.48 -23.33
CA GLU A 1200 5.85 -4.56 -22.25
C GLU A 1200 4.42 -4.27 -22.75
N GLN A 1201 4.28 -3.51 -23.84
CA GLN A 1201 3.01 -3.19 -24.48
C GLN A 1201 2.42 -4.36 -25.29
N ILE A 1202 3.19 -5.43 -25.52
CA ILE A 1202 2.78 -6.60 -26.29
C ILE A 1202 2.16 -7.65 -25.35
N PRO A 1203 0.90 -8.10 -25.58
CA PRO A 1203 0.21 -9.00 -24.65
C PRO A 1203 0.98 -10.30 -24.41
N LEU A 1204 1.14 -10.68 -23.14
CA LEU A 1204 1.89 -11.88 -22.73
C LEU A 1204 1.38 -13.17 -23.37
N GLU A 1205 0.08 -13.23 -23.64
CA GLU A 1205 -0.58 -14.36 -24.29
C GLU A 1205 -0.02 -14.67 -25.69
N GLN A 1206 0.54 -13.66 -26.38
CA GLN A 1206 1.09 -13.82 -27.72
C GLN A 1206 2.56 -14.26 -27.72
N ARG A 1207 3.27 -14.19 -26.58
CA ARG A 1207 4.69 -14.58 -26.53
C ARG A 1207 4.82 -16.10 -26.41
N ILE A 1208 5.72 -16.71 -27.18
CA ILE A 1208 5.93 -18.16 -27.21
C ILE A 1208 7.43 -18.44 -27.21
N GLU A 1209 7.96 -19.15 -26.22
CA GLU A 1209 9.33 -19.66 -26.30
C GLU A 1209 9.39 -20.87 -27.26
N TYR A 1210 10.51 -21.10 -27.93
CA TYR A 1210 10.71 -22.27 -28.80
C TYR A 1210 12.04 -22.96 -28.56
N GLY A 1211 12.08 -24.24 -28.93
CA GLY A 1211 13.28 -25.05 -28.85
C GLY A 1211 13.23 -26.25 -29.76
N ILE A 1212 14.39 -26.85 -29.98
CA ILE A 1212 14.54 -28.09 -30.72
C ILE A 1212 14.44 -29.29 -29.77
N THR A 1213 13.70 -30.33 -30.17
CA THR A 1213 13.54 -31.54 -29.37
C THR A 1213 14.82 -32.38 -29.31
N MET A 1214 15.07 -33.00 -28.15
CA MET A 1214 16.26 -33.85 -27.96
C MET A 1214 16.27 -35.07 -28.89
N ASP A 1215 15.10 -35.56 -29.33
CA ASP A 1215 15.04 -36.69 -30.27
C ASP A 1215 15.52 -36.29 -31.68
N ILE A 1216 15.19 -35.09 -32.14
CA ILE A 1216 15.67 -34.60 -33.45
C ILE A 1216 17.18 -34.34 -33.41
N ILE A 1217 17.71 -33.86 -32.28
CA ILE A 1217 19.16 -33.81 -32.05
C ILE A 1217 19.79 -35.21 -32.08
N ARG A 1218 19.16 -36.20 -31.44
CA ARG A 1218 19.60 -37.61 -31.42
C ARG A 1218 19.63 -38.21 -32.83
N GLN A 1219 18.57 -38.05 -33.61
CA GLN A 1219 18.50 -38.55 -34.99
C GLN A 1219 19.58 -37.89 -35.88
N ASP A 1220 19.78 -36.58 -35.74
CA ASP A 1220 20.79 -35.80 -36.46
C ASP A 1220 22.22 -36.29 -36.13
N LEU A 1221 22.51 -36.53 -34.85
CA LEU A 1221 23.79 -37.07 -34.40
C LEU A 1221 23.98 -38.54 -34.79
N LEU A 1222 22.93 -39.36 -34.79
CA LEU A 1222 23.03 -40.75 -35.23
C LEU A 1222 23.43 -40.85 -36.71
N GLN A 1223 22.97 -39.90 -37.54
CA GLN A 1223 23.31 -39.81 -38.95
C GLN A 1223 24.72 -39.23 -39.20
N HIS A 1224 25.15 -38.21 -38.44
CA HIS A 1224 26.37 -37.44 -38.74
C HIS A 1224 27.55 -37.68 -37.79
N ALA A 1225 27.32 -38.16 -36.57
CA ALA A 1225 28.33 -38.36 -35.52
C ALA A 1225 27.92 -39.49 -34.55
N PRO A 1226 27.80 -40.76 -35.02
CA PRO A 1226 27.17 -41.85 -34.27
C PRO A 1226 27.89 -42.19 -32.94
N ASP A 1227 29.21 -42.06 -32.88
CA ASP A 1227 29.97 -42.28 -31.64
C ASP A 1227 29.66 -41.20 -30.57
N LEU A 1228 29.48 -39.95 -31.01
CA LEU A 1228 29.05 -38.85 -30.12
C LEU A 1228 27.59 -39.02 -29.71
N CYS A 1229 26.72 -39.49 -30.61
CA CYS A 1229 25.34 -39.87 -30.26
C CYS A 1229 25.31 -40.93 -29.15
N LYS A 1230 26.21 -41.92 -29.22
CA LYS A 1230 26.33 -43.00 -28.22
C LYS A 1230 26.91 -42.53 -26.89
N ASP A 1231 27.81 -41.54 -26.89
CA ASP A 1231 28.30 -40.87 -25.66
C ASP A 1231 27.21 -40.04 -24.99
N VAL A 1232 26.44 -39.25 -25.77
CA VAL A 1232 25.41 -38.33 -25.26
C VAL A 1232 24.13 -39.06 -24.81
N PHE A 1233 23.61 -39.98 -25.62
CA PHE A 1233 22.31 -40.65 -25.38
C PHE A 1233 22.44 -42.09 -24.87
N GLY A 1234 23.66 -42.62 -24.75
CA GLY A 1234 23.93 -43.97 -24.29
C GLY A 1234 23.77 -45.06 -25.38
N SER A 1235 23.94 -46.31 -24.96
CA SER A 1235 24.02 -47.48 -25.86
C SER A 1235 22.81 -48.43 -25.80
N LYS A 1236 21.88 -48.22 -24.87
CA LYS A 1236 20.62 -48.98 -24.78
C LYS A 1236 19.49 -48.15 -25.40
N LEU A 1237 19.13 -48.50 -26.62
CA LEU A 1237 17.90 -48.04 -27.28
C LEU A 1237 16.81 -49.09 -27.06
N ASN A 1238 15.80 -48.75 -26.25
CA ASN A 1238 14.47 -49.36 -26.18
C ASN A 1238 13.51 -48.30 -25.62
#